data_AF-A7YMT4-F1
#
_entry.id   AF-A7YMT4-F1
#
_cell.length_a   1.000
_cell.length_b   1.000
_cell.length_c   1.000
_cell.angle_alpha   90.00
_cell.angle_beta   90.00
_cell.angle_gamma   90.00
#
_symmetry.space_group_name_H-M   'P 1'
#
loop_
_entity.id
_entity.type
_entity.pdbx_description
1 polymer ?
#
loop_
_entity_poly.entity_id
_entity_poly.type
_entity_poly.pdbx_seq_one_letter_code
_entity_poly.pdbx_strand_id
1 'polypeptide(L)'
;MIRTFEDGKIKPDCFSEPRLHILPAASGVILIMLNRFHNYVAEQLAIINENGRFTKPKAEIIDPVEARLAWAKYDNDLFQTARLITCGMYINITLYDYLRTIINLNRDNSTWNLDPRTHDDQDEIPTAQGNQCSVEFNLAYRWHSTIGRQDEAWTEKTYREIVGKPGQEATLQDLMDGMRKFNARMDKDPSKRTFAGLQRQGNGTFRDVDLVDILTRAIEEVSGSFGPNNVPKVLRSVEILGIQQARKWNIGSLNEFRKFFDLKPYESFEEINPDPYVADQLRHLYEHPDYVELYPGIVAEEPKEPMVPGVGIAPGYTVSRAVLSDAVTLVRGDRFYTKEFNARNLTNWGFSEAKYNLEINQGCSFYRLALRAFPKWFKYDSIYPHYPMTIPSENRVIMKALGREEDFSWDRPSYIPQRISVFDYANVRHILQDASNFRVMWGEATAYVFGSKGWDFMLSGDAPTHANQRNIMSRALYRGQWHDAVKQFYLDITQQLLTEKSCRIGNVNQVDISRDVGNLAHVHFASNVFSLPLKSREHPHGIITAHEMFEAMAVIFTAIFFDAEPVKSFELRHKAREAANKLGRLVELNVKAIKSSGLIATLLGNMPANRNALFEYGVHMVERLLQSGLDPEQVTWSQVLPTAVAMVPNQAQVFTQIIDYYLSDKGRKHLPDIKRFAKEDSPASDEVLLRYCMEAIRLNGIFGSYRKSQTNLTLDDKGGKVHIKAGDNVFVSFIDANRDPDVFPKPEEVDLNRPMESYIHYGVGPHTCLGSEASKVALTTMLRVVGRLDNLRRAPGAQGELKKIPREHGFYTYMREDQSSFYPFSMSWKLHYDGEIPGKEQPVRGDFVCNVPGHWQN
;
A
#
# COMPACT_ATOMS: atom_id res chain seq x y z
N MET A 1 6.65 -9.99 30.69
CA MET A 1 7.40 -9.68 29.45
C MET A 1 6.61 -10.19 28.26
N ILE A 2 6.54 -9.46 27.15
CA ILE A 2 5.72 -9.83 25.96
C ILE A 2 6.55 -10.36 24.77
N ARG A 3 7.88 -10.39 24.86
CA ARG A 3 8.74 -10.89 23.78
C ARG A 3 8.64 -12.40 23.65
N THR A 4 8.74 -12.90 22.42
CA THR A 4 8.96 -14.34 22.14
C THR A 4 10.45 -14.69 22.23
N PHE A 5 11.33 -13.70 21.99
CA PHE A 5 12.77 -13.89 21.73
C PHE A 5 13.06 -14.75 20.49
N GLU A 6 12.12 -14.75 19.55
CA GLU A 6 12.20 -15.49 18.30
C GLU A 6 11.75 -14.57 17.15
N ASP A 7 12.59 -14.47 16.11
CA ASP A 7 12.36 -13.68 14.89
C ASP A 7 11.93 -12.20 15.16
N GLY A 8 12.33 -11.62 16.30
CA GLY A 8 11.99 -10.25 16.67
C GLY A 8 10.53 -10.02 17.09
N LYS A 9 9.75 -11.09 17.23
CA LYS A 9 8.30 -11.02 17.47
C LYS A 9 7.93 -10.79 18.94
N ILE A 10 6.67 -10.44 19.14
CA ILE A 10 6.00 -10.37 20.45
C ILE A 10 4.83 -11.35 20.47
N LYS A 11 4.48 -11.83 21.67
CA LYS A 11 3.42 -12.82 21.86
C LYS A 11 2.09 -12.29 21.30
N PRO A 12 1.32 -13.12 20.56
CA PRO A 12 0.11 -12.67 19.89
C PRO A 12 -0.94 -12.08 20.84
N ASP A 13 -1.59 -11.00 20.39
CA ASP A 13 -2.74 -10.36 21.02
C ASP A 13 -2.58 -10.17 22.54
N CYS A 14 -1.45 -9.59 22.96
CA CYS A 14 -1.22 -9.28 24.37
C CYS A 14 -0.50 -7.94 24.56
N PHE A 15 -0.67 -7.36 25.75
CA PHE A 15 -0.06 -6.11 26.18
C PHE A 15 0.33 -6.20 27.67
N SER A 16 1.37 -5.46 28.07
CA SER A 16 2.01 -5.67 29.39
C SER A 16 1.30 -5.01 30.56
N GLU A 17 0.69 -3.84 30.36
CA GLU A 17 0.11 -3.00 31.41
C GLU A 17 -1.22 -3.58 31.96
N PRO A 18 -1.25 -4.07 33.21
CA PRO A 18 -2.46 -4.67 33.81
C PRO A 18 -3.68 -3.74 33.83
N ARG A 19 -3.48 -2.44 34.04
CA ARG A 19 -4.58 -1.48 34.19
C ARG A 19 -5.40 -1.31 32.91
N LEU A 20 -4.81 -1.55 31.74
CA LEU A 20 -5.50 -1.43 30.46
C LEU A 20 -6.56 -2.53 30.24
N HIS A 21 -6.53 -3.63 31.03
CA HIS A 21 -7.56 -4.67 30.99
C HIS A 21 -8.90 -4.23 31.59
N ILE A 22 -8.92 -3.14 32.35
CA ILE A 22 -10.10 -2.59 33.01
C ILE A 22 -10.51 -1.23 32.44
N LEU A 23 -9.99 -0.86 31.28
CA LEU A 23 -10.48 0.26 30.49
C LEU A 23 -11.45 -0.22 29.41
N PRO A 24 -12.26 0.68 28.81
CA PRO A 24 -13.12 0.33 27.69
C PRO A 24 -12.42 -0.51 26.63
N ALA A 25 -13.14 -1.52 26.14
CA ALA A 25 -12.55 -2.62 25.38
C ALA A 25 -11.80 -2.16 24.11
N ALA A 26 -12.22 -1.06 23.49
CA ALA A 26 -11.58 -0.51 22.31
C ALA A 26 -10.09 -0.17 22.52
N SER A 27 -9.70 0.27 23.73
CA SER A 27 -8.29 0.50 24.06
C SER A 27 -7.45 -0.78 23.91
N GLY A 28 -7.99 -1.92 24.38
CA GLY A 28 -7.35 -3.23 24.22
C GLY A 28 -7.27 -3.67 22.76
N VAL A 29 -8.29 -3.37 21.95
CA VAL A 29 -8.29 -3.67 20.51
C VAL A 29 -7.19 -2.88 19.79
N ILE A 30 -7.02 -1.59 20.07
CA ILE A 30 -5.95 -0.77 19.45
C ILE A 30 -4.56 -1.32 19.78
N LEU A 31 -4.33 -1.74 21.03
CA LEU A 31 -3.07 -2.39 21.43
C LEU A 31 -2.84 -3.71 20.70
N ILE A 32 -3.90 -4.49 20.47
CA ILE A 32 -3.82 -5.71 19.68
C ILE A 32 -3.48 -5.40 18.22
N MET A 33 -4.07 -4.35 17.63
CA MET A 33 -3.71 -3.95 16.27
C MET A 33 -2.22 -3.59 16.17
N LEU A 34 -1.68 -2.81 17.12
CA LEU A 34 -0.25 -2.47 17.17
C LEU A 34 0.62 -3.72 17.41
N ASN A 35 0.15 -4.68 18.21
CA ASN A 35 0.83 -5.95 18.41
C ASN A 35 0.94 -6.76 17.10
N ARG A 36 -0.17 -6.90 16.38
CA ARG A 36 -0.22 -7.57 15.08
C ARG A 36 0.64 -6.85 14.04
N PHE A 37 0.60 -5.52 14.02
CA PHE A 37 1.44 -4.70 13.14
C PHE A 37 2.93 -4.88 13.42
N HIS A 38 3.37 -4.90 14.69
CA HIS A 38 4.77 -5.19 15.05
C HIS A 38 5.23 -6.53 14.49
N ASN A 39 4.43 -7.59 14.68
CA ASN A 39 4.78 -8.93 14.19
C ASN A 39 4.84 -8.98 12.66
N TYR A 40 3.88 -8.34 11.97
CA TYR A 40 3.92 -8.19 10.52
C TYR A 40 5.20 -7.47 10.04
N VAL A 41 5.57 -6.37 10.69
CA VAL A 41 6.78 -5.61 10.38
C VAL A 41 8.04 -6.46 10.59
N ALA A 42 8.14 -7.18 11.70
CA ALA A 42 9.28 -8.05 11.97
C ALA A 42 9.44 -9.13 10.88
N GLU A 43 8.33 -9.72 10.43
CA GLU A 43 8.32 -10.69 9.31
C GLU A 43 8.78 -10.05 8.00
N GLN A 44 8.27 -8.87 7.65
CA GLN A 44 8.67 -8.19 6.42
C GLN A 44 10.15 -7.76 6.45
N LEU A 45 10.66 -7.26 7.58
CA LEU A 45 12.08 -6.91 7.72
C LEU A 45 12.99 -8.13 7.50
N ALA A 46 12.62 -9.28 8.06
CA ALA A 46 13.35 -10.53 7.87
C ALA A 46 13.33 -11.00 6.41
N ILE A 47 12.18 -10.89 5.73
CA ILE A 47 12.02 -11.28 4.32
C ILE A 47 12.78 -10.32 3.38
N ILE A 48 12.69 -9.01 3.62
CA ILE A 48 13.34 -7.98 2.79
C ILE A 48 14.86 -8.03 2.98
N ASN A 49 15.33 -8.26 4.22
CA ASN A 49 16.74 -8.30 4.60
C ASN A 49 17.56 -7.17 3.93
N GLU A 50 17.11 -5.92 4.10
CA GLU A 50 17.73 -4.76 3.47
C GLU A 50 19.24 -4.70 3.78
N ASN A 51 20.06 -4.70 2.73
CA ASN A 51 21.52 -4.68 2.81
C ASN A 51 22.15 -5.77 3.70
N GLY A 52 21.46 -6.91 3.88
CA GLY A 52 21.93 -8.00 4.74
C GLY A 52 21.80 -7.74 6.25
N ARG A 53 21.13 -6.66 6.67
CA ARG A 53 20.97 -6.24 8.07
C ARG A 53 20.31 -7.30 8.97
N PHE A 54 19.47 -8.14 8.40
CA PHE A 54 18.71 -9.19 9.08
C PHE A 54 19.01 -10.56 8.49
N THR A 55 20.29 -10.82 8.19
CA THR A 55 20.71 -12.12 7.67
C THR A 55 20.46 -13.19 8.73
N LYS A 56 19.56 -14.12 8.44
CA LYS A 56 19.19 -15.21 9.35
C LYS A 56 20.41 -16.09 9.64
N PRO A 57 20.75 -16.37 10.91
CA PRO A 57 21.86 -17.26 11.26
C PRO A 57 21.68 -18.66 10.64
N LYS A 58 22.79 -19.29 10.24
CA LYS A 58 22.78 -20.67 9.74
C LYS A 58 22.48 -21.65 10.88
N ALA A 59 21.77 -22.73 10.57
CA ALA A 59 21.46 -23.77 11.55
C ALA A 59 22.70 -24.57 11.99
N GLU A 60 23.76 -24.59 11.17
CA GLU A 60 24.95 -25.45 11.30
C GLU A 60 26.11 -24.79 12.06
N ILE A 61 25.87 -23.73 12.86
CA ILE A 61 26.92 -23.12 13.68
C ILE A 61 27.35 -24.13 14.75
N ILE A 62 28.58 -24.63 14.64
CA ILE A 62 29.11 -25.74 15.46
C ILE A 62 29.29 -25.33 16.92
N ASP A 63 29.72 -24.09 17.19
CA ASP A 63 29.87 -23.57 18.55
C ASP A 63 28.50 -23.15 19.14
N PRO A 64 28.02 -23.80 20.22
CA PRO A 64 26.74 -23.47 20.84
C PRO A 64 26.65 -22.05 21.41
N VAL A 65 27.77 -21.45 21.82
CA VAL A 65 27.81 -20.09 22.35
C VAL A 65 27.67 -19.08 21.21
N GLU A 66 28.43 -19.27 20.14
CA GLU A 66 28.35 -18.46 18.93
C GLU A 66 26.94 -18.51 18.33
N ALA A 67 26.36 -19.71 18.22
CA ALA A 67 25.00 -19.90 17.74
C ALA A 67 24.00 -19.08 18.58
N ARG A 68 24.06 -19.19 19.91
CA ARG A 68 23.16 -18.46 20.82
C ARG A 68 23.30 -16.95 20.67
N LEU A 69 24.52 -16.42 20.57
CA LEU A 69 24.77 -14.98 20.39
C LEU A 69 24.26 -14.49 19.03
N ALA A 70 24.46 -15.26 17.97
CA ALA A 70 23.98 -14.92 16.63
C ALA A 70 22.45 -14.88 16.58
N TRP A 71 21.75 -15.87 17.14
CA TRP A 71 20.29 -15.89 17.22
C TRP A 71 19.73 -14.77 18.11
N ALA A 72 20.36 -14.50 19.26
CA ALA A 72 19.94 -13.40 20.14
C ALA A 72 20.11 -12.03 19.46
N LYS A 73 21.20 -11.83 18.72
CA LYS A 73 21.43 -10.61 17.94
C LYS A 73 20.39 -10.45 16.83
N TYR A 74 20.16 -11.51 16.04
CA TYR A 74 19.17 -11.52 14.97
C TYR A 74 17.77 -11.14 15.47
N ASP A 75 17.32 -11.80 16.54
CA ASP A 75 16.04 -11.50 17.20
C ASP A 75 15.97 -10.05 17.70
N ASN A 76 17.02 -9.58 18.41
CA ASN A 76 17.02 -8.23 18.97
C ASN A 76 17.03 -7.15 17.88
N ASP A 77 17.81 -7.31 16.82
CA ASP A 77 17.89 -6.33 15.73
C ASP A 77 16.53 -6.19 15.01
N LEU A 78 15.87 -7.32 14.73
CA LEU A 78 14.51 -7.32 14.18
C LEU A 78 13.53 -6.64 15.13
N PHE A 79 13.55 -7.01 16.41
CA PHE A 79 12.64 -6.46 17.41
C PHE A 79 12.78 -4.95 17.58
N GLN A 80 14.00 -4.44 17.73
CA GLN A 80 14.21 -3.00 17.94
C GLN A 80 13.80 -2.21 16.69
N THR A 81 14.10 -2.73 15.49
CA THR A 81 13.70 -2.06 14.25
C THR A 81 12.18 -2.08 14.07
N ALA A 82 11.54 -3.23 14.28
CA ALA A 82 10.07 -3.36 14.21
C ALA A 82 9.35 -2.50 15.26
N ARG A 83 9.92 -2.39 16.46
CA ARG A 83 9.44 -1.50 17.53
C ARG A 83 9.46 -0.04 17.08
N LEU A 84 10.58 0.44 16.50
CA LEU A 84 10.69 1.82 16.04
C LEU A 84 9.70 2.14 14.91
N ILE A 85 9.51 1.22 13.96
CA ILE A 85 8.50 1.37 12.88
C ILE A 85 7.09 1.40 13.46
N THR A 86 6.78 0.53 14.44
CA THR A 86 5.48 0.50 15.13
C THR A 86 5.22 1.79 15.91
N CYS A 87 6.22 2.32 16.62
CA CYS A 87 6.15 3.62 17.26
C CYS A 87 5.98 4.75 16.23
N GLY A 88 6.62 4.65 15.07
CA GLY A 88 6.44 5.55 13.94
C GLY A 88 4.99 5.59 13.42
N MET A 89 4.37 4.42 13.27
CA MET A 89 2.95 4.32 12.92
C MET A 89 2.07 4.94 14.01
N TYR A 90 2.35 4.64 15.28
CA TYR A 90 1.60 5.19 16.42
C TYR A 90 1.66 6.72 16.49
N ILE A 91 2.85 7.33 16.36
CA ILE A 91 2.97 8.79 16.42
C ILE A 91 2.30 9.45 15.21
N ASN A 92 2.38 8.85 14.02
CA ASN A 92 1.71 9.39 12.84
C ASN A 92 0.18 9.31 12.97
N ILE A 93 -0.37 8.24 13.56
CA ILE A 93 -1.80 8.19 13.91
C ILE A 93 -2.17 9.28 14.92
N THR A 94 -1.31 9.51 15.91
CA THR A 94 -1.55 10.55 16.92
C THR A 94 -1.58 11.95 16.30
N LEU A 95 -0.63 12.27 15.43
CA LEU A 95 -0.52 13.58 14.80
C LEU A 95 -1.53 13.78 13.66
N TYR A 96 -1.75 12.77 12.82
CA TYR A 96 -2.53 12.91 11.58
C TYR A 96 -3.95 12.37 11.64
N ASP A 97 -4.33 11.60 12.66
CA ASP A 97 -5.72 11.17 12.84
C ASP A 97 -6.29 11.80 14.12
N TYR A 98 -5.64 11.56 15.27
CA TYR A 98 -6.15 12.03 16.56
C TYR A 98 -6.14 13.54 16.70
N LEU A 99 -4.97 14.17 16.53
CA LEU A 99 -4.84 15.61 16.68
C LEU A 99 -5.75 16.35 15.70
N ARG A 100 -5.73 15.95 14.41
CA ARG A 100 -6.64 16.49 13.38
C ARG A 100 -8.11 16.43 13.80
N THR A 101 -8.55 15.33 14.39
CA THR A 101 -9.93 15.18 14.87
C THR A 101 -10.23 16.14 16.01
N ILE A 102 -9.36 16.20 17.03
CA ILE A 102 -9.63 17.02 18.23
C ILE A 102 -9.56 18.54 17.97
N ILE A 103 -8.95 18.97 16.86
CA ILE A 103 -8.98 20.36 16.36
C ILE A 103 -9.86 20.55 15.11
N ASN A 104 -10.77 19.61 14.83
CA ASN A 104 -11.77 19.70 13.75
C ASN A 104 -11.22 19.88 12.31
N LEU A 105 -9.97 19.50 12.05
CA LEU A 105 -9.35 19.59 10.73
C LEU A 105 -9.87 18.54 9.73
N ASN A 106 -10.59 17.51 10.18
CA ASN A 106 -11.18 16.52 9.27
C ASN A 106 -12.34 17.07 8.45
N ARG A 107 -12.85 18.26 8.80
CA ARG A 107 -13.93 18.96 8.11
C ARG A 107 -13.48 19.87 6.98
N ASP A 108 -12.18 19.92 6.72
CA ASP A 108 -11.56 20.78 5.70
C ASP A 108 -10.52 19.98 4.89
N ASN A 109 -10.30 20.36 3.63
CA ASN A 109 -9.36 19.67 2.74
C ASN A 109 -7.89 20.09 2.93
N SER A 110 -7.60 21.01 3.87
CA SER A 110 -6.24 21.48 4.14
C SER A 110 -5.31 20.36 4.58
N THR A 111 -4.11 20.36 4.01
CA THR A 111 -2.99 19.51 4.42
C THR A 111 -2.22 20.09 5.61
N TRP A 112 -2.54 21.31 6.04
CA TRP A 112 -1.98 21.89 7.27
C TRP A 112 -2.34 21.00 8.45
N ASN A 113 -1.36 20.74 9.30
CA ASN A 113 -1.52 19.98 10.53
C ASN A 113 -0.61 20.55 11.61
N LEU A 114 -0.98 20.33 12.86
CA LEU A 114 -0.11 20.66 13.99
C LEU A 114 0.92 19.53 14.18
N ASP A 115 2.00 19.55 13.40
CA ASP A 115 3.10 18.61 13.52
C ASP A 115 4.33 19.29 14.16
N PRO A 116 4.66 18.99 15.43
CA PRO A 116 5.80 19.59 16.13
C PRO A 116 7.17 19.32 15.49
N ARG A 117 7.26 18.40 14.53
CA ARG A 117 8.48 17.99 13.84
C ARG A 117 8.84 18.90 12.66
N THR A 118 7.90 19.71 12.17
CA THR A 118 8.19 20.66 11.07
C THR A 118 9.02 21.82 11.61
N HIS A 119 10.03 22.23 10.85
CA HIS A 119 10.89 23.38 11.18
C HIS A 119 10.63 24.50 10.16
N ASP A 120 10.58 25.73 10.65
CA ASP A 120 10.72 26.93 9.81
C ASP A 120 12.19 27.40 9.82
N ASP A 121 12.61 28.15 8.79
CA ASP A 121 13.99 28.66 8.64
C ASP A 121 14.47 29.57 9.80
N GLN A 122 13.57 29.94 10.71
CA GLN A 122 13.85 30.79 11.90
C GLN A 122 13.87 30.01 13.22
N ASP A 123 13.77 28.68 13.19
CA ASP A 123 13.50 27.87 14.37
C ASP A 123 14.78 27.46 15.14
N GLU A 124 15.14 28.19 16.20
CA GLU A 124 16.27 27.86 17.11
C GLU A 124 15.89 26.81 18.19
N ILE A 125 14.68 26.25 18.16
CA ILE A 125 14.15 25.41 19.24
C ILE A 125 14.81 24.00 19.24
N PRO A 126 15.49 23.59 20.33
CA PRO A 126 16.18 22.30 20.39
C PRO A 126 15.27 21.08 20.17
N THR A 127 15.83 20.04 19.55
CA THR A 127 15.19 18.72 19.38
C THR A 127 16.09 17.60 19.90
N ALA A 128 15.48 16.46 20.24
CA ALA A 128 16.14 15.27 20.79
C ALA A 128 16.84 15.50 22.14
N GLN A 129 16.28 16.35 23.00
CA GLN A 129 16.83 16.67 24.33
C GLN A 129 16.36 15.71 25.45
N GLY A 130 15.54 14.71 25.09
CA GLY A 130 14.90 13.81 26.04
C GLY A 130 13.49 14.26 26.40
N ASN A 131 12.68 13.30 26.85
CA ASN A 131 11.28 13.52 27.22
C ASN A 131 11.12 13.50 28.74
N GLN A 132 10.39 14.49 29.26
CA GLN A 132 9.91 14.53 30.63
C GLN A 132 8.44 14.95 30.57
N CYS A 133 7.60 14.33 31.40
CA CYS A 133 6.20 14.75 31.57
C CYS A 133 6.07 15.28 33.00
N SER A 134 5.59 16.51 33.14
CA SER A 134 5.41 17.13 34.45
C SER A 134 4.19 16.54 35.18
N VAL A 135 4.15 16.72 36.49
CA VAL A 135 3.01 16.28 37.30
C VAL A 135 1.75 17.11 37.01
N GLU A 136 1.89 18.37 36.61
CA GLU A 136 0.79 19.23 36.14
C GLU A 136 0.21 18.72 34.82
N PHE A 137 1.05 18.31 33.86
CA PHE A 137 0.58 17.69 32.62
C PHE A 137 -0.13 16.37 32.90
N ASN A 138 0.33 15.56 33.85
CA ASN A 138 -0.41 14.36 34.27
C ASN A 138 -1.85 14.68 34.71
N LEU A 139 -2.07 15.81 35.40
CA LEU A 139 -3.41 16.26 35.80
C LEU A 139 -4.20 16.79 34.61
N ALA A 140 -3.56 17.56 33.72
CA ALA A 140 -4.18 18.14 32.52
C ALA A 140 -4.71 17.10 31.52
N TYR A 141 -4.14 15.89 31.48
CA TYR A 141 -4.56 14.80 30.60
C TYR A 141 -5.68 13.90 31.16
N ARG A 142 -6.24 14.21 32.34
CA ARG A 142 -7.32 13.42 32.95
C ARG A 142 -8.69 13.84 32.41
N TRP A 143 -8.94 13.50 31.15
CA TRP A 143 -10.14 13.91 30.42
C TRP A 143 -11.34 13.01 30.71
N HIS A 144 -11.59 12.66 31.97
CA HIS A 144 -12.66 11.72 32.31
C HIS A 144 -14.06 12.22 31.92
N SER A 145 -14.26 13.55 31.78
CA SER A 145 -15.49 14.15 31.27
C SER A 145 -15.80 13.80 29.81
N THR A 146 -14.80 13.37 29.02
CA THR A 146 -14.99 13.01 27.61
C THR A 146 -15.35 11.53 27.40
N ILE A 147 -15.52 10.76 28.47
CA ILE A 147 -15.97 9.38 28.38
C ILE A 147 -17.40 9.33 27.83
N GLY A 148 -17.61 8.52 26.78
CA GLY A 148 -18.92 8.31 26.16
C GLY A 148 -19.89 7.54 27.05
N ARG A 149 -21.17 7.51 26.68
CA ARG A 149 -22.22 6.88 27.51
C ARG A 149 -22.07 5.37 27.64
N GLN A 150 -21.72 4.66 26.57
CA GLN A 150 -21.50 3.22 26.62
C GLN A 150 -20.17 2.90 27.32
N ASP A 151 -19.15 3.74 27.15
CA ASP A 151 -17.90 3.60 27.90
C ASP A 151 -18.09 3.84 29.41
N GLU A 152 -18.95 4.78 29.80
CA GLU A 152 -19.39 4.96 31.19
C GLU A 152 -20.13 3.71 31.68
N ALA A 153 -21.09 3.20 30.92
CA ALA A 153 -21.84 2.00 31.29
C ALA A 153 -20.93 0.76 31.40
N TRP A 154 -19.96 0.62 30.50
CA TRP A 154 -18.93 -0.39 30.53
C TRP A 154 -18.09 -0.26 31.81
N THR A 155 -17.68 0.97 32.13
CA THR A 155 -16.83 1.26 33.29
C THR A 155 -17.57 0.95 34.58
N GLU A 156 -18.83 1.37 34.71
CA GLU A 156 -19.69 1.05 35.86
C GLU A 156 -19.87 -0.46 36.04
N LYS A 157 -20.06 -1.22 34.96
CA LYS A 157 -20.14 -2.68 35.02
C LYS A 157 -18.83 -3.29 35.53
N THR A 158 -17.70 -2.97 34.90
CA THR A 158 -16.38 -3.52 35.29
C THR A 158 -16.01 -3.12 36.72
N TYR A 159 -16.27 -1.88 37.08
CA TYR A 159 -16.02 -1.36 38.42
C TYR A 159 -16.83 -2.13 39.46
N ARG A 160 -18.11 -2.39 39.19
CA ARG A 160 -18.97 -3.21 40.07
C ARG A 160 -18.46 -4.64 40.21
N GLU A 161 -17.91 -5.24 39.16
CA GLU A 161 -17.30 -6.58 39.24
C GLU A 161 -16.04 -6.61 40.12
N ILE A 162 -15.26 -5.53 40.12
CA ILE A 162 -14.01 -5.40 40.90
C ILE A 162 -14.30 -5.04 42.37
N VAL A 163 -15.19 -4.08 42.57
CA VAL A 163 -15.43 -3.41 43.86
C VAL A 163 -16.66 -3.98 44.59
N GLY A 164 -17.58 -4.64 43.87
CA GLY A 164 -18.76 -5.30 44.42
C GLY A 164 -19.97 -4.40 44.67
N LYS A 165 -19.88 -3.10 44.35
CA LYS A 165 -20.96 -2.11 44.53
C LYS A 165 -20.92 -1.03 43.45
N PRO A 166 -21.99 -0.25 43.24
CA PRO A 166 -22.01 0.84 42.27
C PRO A 166 -20.87 1.84 42.51
N GLY A 167 -20.29 2.41 41.46
CA GLY A 167 -19.12 3.29 41.61
C GLY A 167 -19.41 4.55 42.42
N GLN A 168 -20.64 5.08 42.32
CA GLN A 168 -21.12 6.19 43.14
C GLN A 168 -21.26 5.82 44.63
N GLU A 169 -21.34 4.55 45.00
CA GLU A 169 -21.43 4.11 46.40
C GLU A 169 -20.09 3.63 46.95
N ALA A 170 -19.12 3.35 46.07
CA ALA A 170 -17.79 2.88 46.44
C ALA A 170 -16.97 3.93 47.20
N THR A 171 -16.43 3.54 48.34
CA THR A 171 -15.43 4.33 49.06
C THR A 171 -14.05 4.18 48.42
N LEU A 172 -13.11 5.04 48.83
CA LEU A 172 -11.72 4.91 48.40
C LEU A 172 -11.10 3.57 48.81
N GLN A 173 -11.39 3.11 50.02
CA GLN A 173 -10.89 1.83 50.52
C GLN A 173 -11.43 0.66 49.67
N ASP A 174 -12.72 0.70 49.30
CA ASP A 174 -13.31 -0.31 48.43
C ASP A 174 -12.59 -0.39 47.08
N LEU A 175 -12.27 0.76 46.46
CA LEU A 175 -11.51 0.83 45.21
C LEU A 175 -10.11 0.23 45.37
N MET A 176 -9.36 0.64 46.40
CA MET A 176 -7.99 0.17 46.63
C MET A 176 -7.94 -1.34 46.87
N ASP A 177 -8.87 -1.87 47.66
CA ASP A 177 -8.97 -3.31 47.92
C ASP A 177 -9.42 -4.08 46.69
N GLY A 178 -10.38 -3.55 45.92
CA GLY A 178 -10.81 -4.11 44.65
C GLY A 178 -9.66 -4.21 43.65
N MET A 179 -8.91 -3.12 43.46
CA MET A 179 -7.75 -3.09 42.55
C MET A 179 -6.63 -4.02 42.99
N ARG A 180 -6.36 -4.14 44.30
CA ARG A 180 -5.42 -5.15 44.83
C ARG A 180 -5.85 -6.56 44.50
N LYS A 181 -7.13 -6.90 44.75
CA LYS A 181 -7.69 -8.23 44.47
C LYS A 181 -7.66 -8.54 42.97
N PHE A 182 -8.01 -7.57 42.14
CA PHE A 182 -7.95 -7.68 40.69
C PHE A 182 -6.52 -7.98 40.22
N ASN A 183 -5.54 -7.19 40.64
CA ASN A 183 -4.14 -7.38 40.26
C ASN A 183 -3.59 -8.72 40.77
N ALA A 184 -3.98 -9.17 41.96
CA ALA A 184 -3.56 -10.46 42.51
C ALA A 184 -4.12 -11.68 41.75
N ARG A 185 -5.31 -11.55 41.14
CA ARG A 185 -5.96 -12.60 40.34
C ARG A 185 -5.47 -12.65 38.89
N MET A 186 -4.84 -11.58 38.42
CA MET A 186 -4.37 -11.49 37.04
C MET A 186 -3.16 -12.40 36.80
N ASP A 187 -3.16 -13.11 35.66
CA ASP A 187 -2.01 -13.92 35.28
C ASP A 187 -0.76 -13.06 35.09
N LYS A 188 0.38 -13.53 35.59
CA LYS A 188 1.67 -12.85 35.46
C LYS A 188 2.17 -12.85 34.01
N ASP A 189 1.77 -13.84 33.21
CA ASP A 189 2.05 -13.90 31.78
C ASP A 189 0.99 -13.14 30.98
N PRO A 190 1.34 -12.02 30.32
CA PRO A 190 0.38 -11.24 29.54
C PRO A 190 -0.37 -12.03 28.46
N SER A 191 0.24 -13.06 27.88
CA SER A 191 -0.40 -13.87 26.83
C SER A 191 -1.49 -14.81 27.34
N LYS A 192 -1.67 -14.92 28.66
CA LYS A 192 -2.76 -15.69 29.27
C LYS A 192 -3.93 -14.82 29.72
N ARG A 193 -3.74 -13.50 29.77
CA ARG A 193 -4.77 -12.56 30.21
C ARG A 193 -5.87 -12.42 29.15
N THR A 194 -7.10 -12.25 29.59
CA THR A 194 -8.25 -11.90 28.74
C THR A 194 -8.72 -10.48 29.07
N PHE A 195 -9.59 -9.91 28.24
CA PHE A 195 -10.27 -8.64 28.51
C PHE A 195 -11.64 -8.67 27.83
N ALA A 196 -12.58 -7.85 28.31
CA ALA A 196 -13.93 -7.72 27.75
C ALA A 196 -14.70 -9.05 27.55
N GLY A 197 -14.42 -10.07 28.38
CA GLY A 197 -15.02 -11.41 28.28
C GLY A 197 -14.55 -12.26 27.10
N LEU A 198 -13.57 -11.78 26.31
CA LEU A 198 -13.06 -12.47 25.14
C LEU A 198 -12.31 -13.75 25.50
N GLN A 199 -12.41 -14.75 24.63
CA GLN A 199 -11.72 -16.03 24.76
C GLN A 199 -10.57 -16.14 23.76
N ARG A 200 -9.43 -16.65 24.22
CA ARG A 200 -8.28 -16.91 23.35
C ARG A 200 -8.49 -18.18 22.53
N GLN A 201 -8.00 -18.16 21.30
CA GLN A 201 -7.91 -19.30 20.40
C GLN A 201 -6.66 -20.14 20.73
N GLY A 202 -6.55 -21.34 20.15
CA GLY A 202 -5.43 -22.25 20.40
C GLY A 202 -4.05 -21.70 19.96
N ASN A 203 -4.02 -20.76 19.01
CA ASN A 203 -2.82 -20.05 18.57
C ASN A 203 -2.48 -18.82 19.43
N GLY A 204 -3.23 -18.56 20.50
CA GLY A 204 -3.05 -17.43 21.41
C GLY A 204 -3.73 -16.13 20.98
N THR A 205 -4.31 -16.02 19.78
CA THR A 205 -5.02 -14.80 19.32
C THR A 205 -6.46 -14.76 19.80
N PHE A 206 -7.12 -13.60 19.71
CA PHE A 206 -8.59 -13.50 19.79
C PHE A 206 -9.21 -13.60 18.39
N ARG A 207 -10.51 -13.92 18.33
CA ARG A 207 -11.22 -13.98 17.05
C ARG A 207 -11.38 -12.56 16.48
N ASP A 208 -11.05 -12.40 15.21
CA ASP A 208 -11.12 -11.10 14.54
C ASP A 208 -12.53 -10.49 14.59
N VAL A 209 -13.58 -11.30 14.42
CA VAL A 209 -14.97 -10.82 14.47
C VAL A 209 -15.30 -10.11 15.78
N ASP A 210 -14.80 -10.62 16.92
CA ASP A 210 -15.10 -10.04 18.22
C ASP A 210 -14.36 -8.71 18.41
N LEU A 211 -13.10 -8.64 17.96
CA LEU A 211 -12.29 -7.43 18.02
C LEU A 211 -12.82 -6.34 17.07
N VAL A 212 -13.19 -6.70 15.85
CA VAL A 212 -13.76 -5.80 14.84
C VAL A 212 -15.10 -5.27 15.31
N ASP A 213 -15.96 -6.10 15.91
CA ASP A 213 -17.24 -5.66 16.44
C ASP A 213 -17.08 -4.66 17.61
N ILE A 214 -16.14 -4.90 18.52
CA ILE A 214 -15.80 -3.93 19.58
C ILE A 214 -15.35 -2.60 18.96
N LEU A 215 -14.42 -2.65 18.00
CA LEU A 215 -13.91 -1.44 17.35
C LEU A 215 -15.01 -0.69 16.59
N THR A 216 -15.86 -1.41 15.86
CA THR A 216 -16.96 -0.83 15.09
C THR A 216 -17.98 -0.14 15.99
N ARG A 217 -18.36 -0.78 17.11
CA ARG A 217 -19.26 -0.16 18.09
C ARG A 217 -18.66 1.11 18.70
N ALA A 218 -17.35 1.11 19.01
CA ALA A 218 -16.67 2.29 19.52
C ALA A 218 -16.61 3.43 18.49
N ILE A 219 -16.40 3.13 17.20
CA ILE A 219 -16.41 4.13 16.11
C ILE A 219 -17.80 4.77 15.94
N GLU A 220 -18.87 4.04 16.23
CA GLU A 220 -20.25 4.54 16.10
C GLU A 220 -20.72 5.35 17.31
N GLU A 221 -19.90 5.47 18.33
CA GLU A 221 -20.23 6.18 19.56
C GLU A 221 -19.63 7.59 19.59
N VAL A 222 -20.43 8.54 20.07
CA VAL A 222 -19.97 9.90 20.33
C VAL A 222 -19.38 9.96 21.73
N SER A 223 -18.18 10.52 21.86
CA SER A 223 -17.54 10.79 23.15
C SER A 223 -18.36 11.76 24.01
N GLY A 224 -18.07 11.81 25.31
CA GLY A 224 -18.51 12.91 26.16
C GLY A 224 -17.85 14.24 25.77
N SER A 225 -18.24 15.32 26.46
CA SER A 225 -17.69 16.66 26.27
C SER A 225 -16.98 17.15 27.53
N PHE A 226 -15.99 18.03 27.38
CA PHE A 226 -15.43 18.74 28.53
C PHE A 226 -16.50 19.56 29.25
N GLY A 227 -16.22 19.86 30.52
CA GLY A 227 -17.03 20.76 31.32
C GLY A 227 -17.33 20.24 32.72
N PRO A 228 -17.82 21.13 33.60
CA PRO A 228 -18.18 20.79 34.97
C PRO A 228 -19.32 19.75 34.98
N ASN A 229 -19.35 18.91 36.01
CA ASN A 229 -20.40 17.91 36.24
C ASN A 229 -20.57 16.84 35.14
N ASN A 230 -19.65 16.75 34.16
CA ASN A 230 -19.67 15.75 33.09
C ASN A 230 -18.84 14.49 33.38
N VAL A 231 -18.07 14.46 34.47
CA VAL A 231 -17.28 13.27 34.83
C VAL A 231 -18.23 12.13 35.25
N PRO A 232 -18.10 10.92 34.67
CA PRO A 232 -18.89 9.76 35.05
C PRO A 232 -18.87 9.50 36.56
N LYS A 233 -20.04 9.27 37.15
CA LYS A 233 -20.16 9.09 38.62
C LYS A 233 -19.38 7.90 39.15
N VAL A 234 -19.18 6.87 38.30
CA VAL A 234 -18.34 5.70 38.60
C VAL A 234 -16.90 6.09 38.94
N LEU A 235 -16.39 7.19 38.38
CA LEU A 235 -15.03 7.67 38.59
C LEU A 235 -14.87 8.58 39.81
N ARG A 236 -15.91 8.81 40.63
CA ARG A 236 -15.83 9.69 41.81
C ARG A 236 -14.62 9.40 42.70
N SER A 237 -14.38 8.13 43.02
CA SER A 237 -13.23 7.74 43.87
C SER A 237 -11.88 7.99 43.20
N VAL A 238 -11.83 7.91 41.86
CA VAL A 238 -10.64 8.26 41.05
C VAL A 238 -10.41 9.77 41.07
N GLU A 239 -11.46 10.58 40.97
CA GLU A 239 -11.36 12.04 41.08
C GLU A 239 -10.88 12.49 42.46
N ILE A 240 -11.43 11.92 43.54
CA ILE A 240 -10.98 12.21 44.91
C ILE A 240 -9.50 11.86 45.08
N LEU A 241 -9.07 10.69 44.59
CA LEU A 241 -7.66 10.32 44.56
C LEU A 241 -6.82 11.32 43.80
N GLY A 242 -7.34 11.81 42.67
CA GLY A 242 -6.63 12.78 41.86
C GLY A 242 -6.39 14.10 42.57
N ILE A 243 -7.41 14.63 43.24
CA ILE A 243 -7.33 15.84 44.05
C ILE A 243 -6.34 15.63 45.20
N GLN A 244 -6.47 14.54 45.96
CA GLN A 244 -5.56 14.22 47.06
C GLN A 244 -4.11 14.06 46.60
N GLN A 245 -3.90 13.45 45.44
CA GLN A 245 -2.57 13.27 44.85
C GLN A 245 -1.96 14.59 44.41
N ALA A 246 -2.73 15.50 43.81
CA ALA A 246 -2.29 16.85 43.46
C ALA A 246 -1.87 17.64 44.71
N ARG A 247 -2.67 17.59 45.78
CA ARG A 247 -2.31 18.21 47.08
C ARG A 247 -1.02 17.64 47.65
N LYS A 248 -0.85 16.31 47.62
CA LYS A 248 0.37 15.65 48.11
C LYS A 248 1.62 16.00 47.31
N TRP A 249 1.47 16.27 46.01
CA TRP A 249 2.55 16.76 45.16
C TRP A 249 2.81 18.26 45.30
N ASN A 250 2.04 18.98 46.13
CA ASN A 250 2.10 20.44 46.30
C ASN A 250 1.97 21.19 44.97
N ILE A 251 1.02 20.76 44.14
CA ILE A 251 0.73 21.42 42.86
C ILE A 251 0.08 22.78 43.10
N GLY A 252 0.46 23.78 42.30
CA GLY A 252 -0.07 25.14 42.38
C GLY A 252 -1.56 25.27 42.05
N SER A 253 -2.08 26.48 42.19
CA SER A 253 -3.46 26.82 41.87
C SER A 253 -3.71 26.92 40.36
N LEU A 254 -4.99 26.95 39.97
CA LEU A 254 -5.39 27.20 38.59
C LEU A 254 -4.79 28.51 38.07
N ASN A 255 -4.83 29.59 38.87
CA ASN A 255 -4.30 30.89 38.48
C ASN A 255 -2.77 30.92 38.38
N GLU A 256 -2.05 30.20 39.23
CA GLU A 256 -0.59 30.06 39.09
C GLU A 256 -0.22 29.34 37.78
N PHE A 257 -0.95 28.28 37.44
CA PHE A 257 -0.74 27.54 36.20
C PHE A 257 -1.11 28.38 34.96
N ARG A 258 -2.19 29.16 35.03
CA ARG A 258 -2.56 30.12 33.96
C ARG A 258 -1.48 31.18 33.75
N LYS A 259 -0.96 31.77 34.83
CA LYS A 259 0.15 32.73 34.77
C LYS A 259 1.39 32.13 34.09
N PHE A 260 1.72 30.87 34.41
CA PHE A 260 2.84 30.16 33.79
C PHE A 260 2.70 30.05 32.25
N PHE A 261 1.47 29.93 31.73
CA PHE A 261 1.19 29.85 30.30
C PHE A 261 0.82 31.18 29.64
N ASP A 262 1.09 32.32 30.30
CA ASP A 262 0.72 33.67 29.87
C ASP A 262 -0.78 33.85 29.61
N LEU A 263 -1.62 33.13 30.36
CA LEU A 263 -3.08 33.28 30.33
C LEU A 263 -3.54 34.26 31.40
N LYS A 264 -4.61 35.03 31.11
CA LYS A 264 -5.23 35.95 32.08
C LYS A 264 -5.62 35.16 33.35
N PRO A 265 -5.14 35.50 34.55
CA PRO A 265 -5.67 34.94 35.79
C PRO A 265 -7.15 35.29 35.93
N TYR A 266 -7.93 34.40 36.52
CA TYR A 266 -9.33 34.64 36.79
C TYR A 266 -9.50 35.53 38.03
N GLU A 267 -10.30 36.58 37.88
CA GLU A 267 -10.57 37.58 38.94
C GLU A 267 -11.89 37.31 39.68
N SER A 268 -12.79 36.52 39.10
CA SER A 268 -14.02 36.05 39.75
C SER A 268 -14.33 34.59 39.41
N PHE A 269 -15.26 33.96 40.14
CA PHE A 269 -15.67 32.59 39.88
C PHE A 269 -16.46 32.45 38.57
N GLU A 270 -17.19 33.50 38.19
CA GLU A 270 -17.92 33.59 36.92
C GLU A 270 -16.97 33.61 35.71
N GLU A 271 -15.74 34.13 35.86
CA GLU A 271 -14.75 34.03 34.79
C GLU A 271 -14.19 32.60 34.63
N ILE A 272 -14.17 31.80 35.71
CA ILE A 272 -13.80 30.38 35.63
C ILE A 272 -14.90 29.60 34.90
N ASN A 273 -16.15 29.83 35.31
CA ASN A 273 -17.31 29.24 34.65
C ASN A 273 -18.56 30.14 34.82
N PRO A 274 -19.24 30.53 33.72
CA PRO A 274 -20.39 31.43 33.80
C PRO A 274 -21.68 30.77 34.31
N ASP A 275 -21.71 29.43 34.44
CA ASP A 275 -22.85 28.74 35.06
C ASP A 275 -22.97 29.15 36.55
N PRO A 276 -24.09 29.78 36.97
CA PRO A 276 -24.22 30.29 38.34
C PRO A 276 -24.10 29.21 39.40
N TYR A 277 -24.57 27.98 39.13
CA TYR A 277 -24.46 26.89 40.08
C TYR A 277 -23.00 26.48 40.27
N VAL A 278 -22.24 26.34 39.17
CA VAL A 278 -20.81 25.96 39.22
C VAL A 278 -19.98 27.05 39.91
N ALA A 279 -20.18 28.32 39.53
CA ALA A 279 -19.50 29.46 40.16
C ALA A 279 -19.79 29.53 41.66
N ASP A 280 -21.05 29.34 42.07
CA ASP A 280 -21.44 29.29 43.48
C ASP A 280 -20.77 28.11 44.21
N GLN A 281 -20.71 26.91 43.63
CA GLN A 281 -20.02 25.79 44.27
C GLN A 281 -18.53 26.07 44.47
N LEU A 282 -17.84 26.64 43.48
CA LEU A 282 -16.44 27.05 43.62
C LEU A 282 -16.28 28.09 44.73
N ARG A 283 -17.18 29.07 44.83
CA ARG A 283 -17.17 30.08 45.88
C ARG A 283 -17.31 29.49 47.28
N HIS A 284 -18.24 28.55 47.47
CA HIS A 284 -18.43 27.88 48.75
C HIS A 284 -17.24 26.99 49.14
N LEU A 285 -16.51 26.44 48.17
CA LEU A 285 -15.39 25.52 48.40
C LEU A 285 -14.05 26.23 48.59
N TYR A 286 -13.82 27.35 47.90
CA TYR A 286 -12.49 27.97 47.82
C TYR A 286 -12.42 29.42 48.32
N GLU A 287 -13.55 30.10 48.55
CA GLU A 287 -13.66 31.50 49.03
C GLU A 287 -13.08 32.58 48.08
N HIS A 288 -11.97 32.33 47.40
CA HIS A 288 -11.32 33.21 46.43
C HIS A 288 -10.82 32.44 45.18
N PRO A 289 -10.88 33.00 43.95
CA PRO A 289 -10.42 32.33 42.73
C PRO A 289 -8.96 31.84 42.75
N ASP A 290 -8.04 32.58 43.37
CA ASP A 290 -6.64 32.16 43.52
C ASP A 290 -6.44 30.89 44.36
N TYR A 291 -7.44 30.50 45.17
CA TYR A 291 -7.37 29.30 46.00
C TYR A 291 -7.90 28.05 45.29
N VAL A 292 -8.49 28.20 44.09
CA VAL A 292 -8.96 27.07 43.30
C VAL A 292 -7.76 26.23 42.86
N GLU A 293 -7.68 25.00 43.36
CA GLU A 293 -6.61 24.04 43.03
C GLU A 293 -6.60 23.71 41.54
N LEU A 294 -5.41 23.42 40.98
CA LEU A 294 -5.25 23.16 39.54
C LEU A 294 -6.22 22.10 39.02
N TYR A 295 -6.20 20.89 39.61
CA TYR A 295 -6.94 19.74 39.07
C TYR A 295 -8.47 19.93 39.05
N PRO A 296 -9.16 20.26 40.16
CA PRO A 296 -10.59 20.55 40.11
C PRO A 296 -10.89 21.83 39.31
N GLY A 297 -9.98 22.81 39.29
CA GLY A 297 -10.11 24.03 38.50
C GLY A 297 -10.21 23.78 37.00
N ILE A 298 -9.28 23.01 36.41
CA ILE A 298 -9.29 22.70 34.97
C ILE A 298 -10.45 21.79 34.54
N VAL A 299 -11.02 21.01 35.47
CA VAL A 299 -12.23 20.20 35.20
C VAL A 299 -13.50 21.07 35.25
N ALA A 300 -13.52 22.07 36.14
CA ALA A 300 -14.65 22.98 36.29
C ALA A 300 -14.65 24.18 35.33
N GLU A 301 -13.50 24.51 34.74
CA GLU A 301 -13.33 25.57 33.76
C GLU A 301 -14.35 25.43 32.60
N GLU A 302 -14.89 26.56 32.15
CA GLU A 302 -15.78 26.60 31.00
C GLU A 302 -15.12 25.95 29.77
N PRO A 303 -15.77 24.97 29.13
CA PRO A 303 -15.28 24.41 27.88
C PRO A 303 -15.39 25.45 26.75
N LYS A 304 -14.49 25.40 25.79
CA LYS A 304 -14.60 26.26 24.59
C LYS A 304 -15.84 25.91 23.77
N GLU A 305 -16.27 26.85 22.95
CA GLU A 305 -17.19 26.55 21.85
C GLU A 305 -16.46 25.80 20.72
N PRO A 306 -17.04 24.73 20.14
CA PRO A 306 -16.49 24.06 18.97
C PRO A 306 -16.34 25.01 17.77
N MET A 307 -15.22 24.90 17.05
CA MET A 307 -14.88 25.72 15.90
C MET A 307 -14.32 24.87 14.76
N VAL A 308 -14.64 25.24 13.52
CA VAL A 308 -14.18 24.55 12.30
C VAL A 308 -13.40 25.51 11.41
N PRO A 309 -12.08 25.30 11.19
CA PRO A 309 -11.19 24.46 11.99
C PRO A 309 -10.83 25.11 13.35
N GLY A 310 -10.17 24.35 14.23
CA GLY A 310 -9.45 24.90 15.38
C GLY A 310 -9.85 24.32 16.73
N VAL A 311 -11.10 23.89 16.92
CA VAL A 311 -11.59 23.35 18.20
C VAL A 311 -12.62 22.24 17.95
N GLY A 312 -12.23 20.97 18.16
CA GLY A 312 -13.09 19.80 18.01
C GLY A 312 -13.76 19.37 19.31
N ILE A 313 -13.01 18.68 20.18
CA ILE A 313 -13.51 18.19 21.47
C ILE A 313 -13.71 19.29 22.53
N ALA A 314 -13.23 20.49 22.23
CA ALA A 314 -13.46 21.73 22.97
C ALA A 314 -13.12 21.70 24.48
N PRO A 315 -11.84 21.48 24.86
CA PRO A 315 -11.41 21.66 26.24
C PRO A 315 -11.48 23.13 26.68
N GLY A 316 -11.39 23.40 27.98
CA GLY A 316 -11.14 24.75 28.50
C GLY A 316 -9.84 25.36 27.95
N TYR A 317 -9.70 26.69 28.06
CA TYR A 317 -8.53 27.41 27.54
C TYR A 317 -7.23 26.97 28.20
N THR A 318 -7.24 26.75 29.52
CA THR A 318 -6.07 26.32 30.27
C THR A 318 -5.59 24.94 29.80
N VAL A 319 -6.49 23.96 29.75
CA VAL A 319 -6.18 22.60 29.27
C VAL A 319 -5.67 22.63 27.83
N SER A 320 -6.32 23.40 26.96
CA SER A 320 -5.92 23.49 25.55
C SER A 320 -4.50 24.02 25.39
N ARG A 321 -4.15 25.11 26.10
CA ARG A 321 -2.81 25.71 26.00
C ARG A 321 -1.72 24.77 26.53
N ALA A 322 -1.98 24.14 27.66
CA ALA A 322 -1.05 23.21 28.30
C ALA A 322 -0.80 21.96 27.42
N VAL A 323 -1.86 21.28 27.00
CA VAL A 323 -1.77 20.03 26.22
C VAL A 323 -1.06 20.23 24.88
N LEU A 324 -1.30 21.35 24.19
CA LEU A 324 -0.61 21.64 22.94
C LEU A 324 0.89 21.89 23.17
N SER A 325 1.26 22.53 24.28
CA SER A 325 2.68 22.72 24.66
C SER A 325 3.38 21.39 25.02
N ASP A 326 2.70 20.51 25.75
CA ASP A 326 3.23 19.18 26.09
C ASP A 326 3.38 18.29 24.86
N ALA A 327 2.37 18.27 23.97
CA ALA A 327 2.45 17.53 22.71
C ALA A 327 3.66 17.94 21.88
N VAL A 328 3.97 19.25 21.81
CA VAL A 328 5.19 19.74 21.16
C VAL A 328 6.44 19.22 21.85
N THR A 329 6.49 19.30 23.19
CA THR A 329 7.65 18.90 23.99
C THR A 329 7.93 17.40 23.88
N LEU A 330 6.91 16.54 24.02
CA LEU A 330 7.03 15.08 23.96
C LEU A 330 7.48 14.58 22.58
N VAL A 331 7.03 15.23 21.51
CA VAL A 331 7.41 14.85 20.14
C VAL A 331 8.80 15.36 19.80
N ARG A 332 9.09 16.65 20.08
CA ARG A 332 10.41 17.24 19.78
C ARG A 332 11.52 16.70 20.67
N GLY A 333 11.21 16.36 21.91
CA GLY A 333 12.16 15.80 22.87
C GLY A 333 12.60 14.37 22.53
N ASP A 334 11.77 13.61 21.80
CA ASP A 334 12.10 12.24 21.38
C ASP A 334 13.00 12.24 20.14
N ARG A 335 14.21 11.70 20.29
CA ARG A 335 15.13 11.53 19.16
C ARG A 335 14.55 10.62 18.07
N PHE A 336 13.75 9.61 18.44
CA PHE A 336 13.20 8.63 17.51
C PHE A 336 12.02 9.15 16.69
N TYR A 337 11.43 10.28 17.08
CA TYR A 337 10.43 10.99 16.27
C TYR A 337 11.01 12.18 15.50
N THR A 338 12.26 12.54 15.78
CA THR A 338 12.98 13.66 15.14
C THR A 338 14.23 13.15 14.42
N LYS A 339 15.43 13.37 14.99
CA LYS A 339 16.73 13.15 14.34
C LYS A 339 16.96 11.70 13.87
N GLU A 340 16.42 10.73 14.59
CA GLU A 340 16.60 9.30 14.33
C GLU A 340 15.43 8.67 13.56
N PHE A 341 14.39 9.43 13.23
CA PHE A 341 13.28 8.98 12.37
C PHE A 341 13.70 9.03 10.89
N ASN A 342 14.58 8.12 10.48
CA ASN A 342 15.10 8.07 9.12
C ASN A 342 15.35 6.63 8.66
N ALA A 343 15.53 6.45 7.35
CA ALA A 343 15.69 5.14 6.74
C ALA A 343 16.92 4.36 7.23
N ARG A 344 17.99 5.01 7.73
CA ARG A 344 19.13 4.29 8.31
C ARG A 344 18.69 3.47 9.53
N ASN A 345 17.86 4.05 10.39
CA ASN A 345 17.40 3.38 11.60
C ASN A 345 16.20 2.45 11.34
N LEU A 346 15.30 2.84 10.43
CA LEU A 346 14.05 2.13 10.17
C LEU A 346 14.07 1.19 8.95
N THR A 347 15.11 1.20 8.10
CA THR A 347 15.12 0.72 6.70
C THR A 347 14.31 1.62 5.74
N ASN A 348 14.58 1.58 4.44
CA ASN A 348 13.82 2.35 3.45
C ASN A 348 12.34 1.91 3.42
N TRP A 349 12.11 0.59 3.46
CA TRP A 349 10.77 0.02 3.54
C TRP A 349 10.07 0.39 4.85
N GLY A 350 10.73 0.18 6.00
CA GLY A 350 10.14 0.45 7.31
C GLY A 350 9.80 1.93 7.52
N PHE A 351 10.64 2.84 7.06
CA PHE A 351 10.35 4.27 7.03
C PHE A 351 9.12 4.57 6.17
N SER A 352 9.03 3.98 4.98
CA SER A 352 7.91 4.19 4.05
C SER A 352 6.60 3.55 4.52
N GLU A 353 6.66 2.45 5.26
CA GLU A 353 5.48 1.81 5.84
C GLU A 353 4.94 2.60 7.04
N ALA A 354 5.81 3.25 7.83
CA ALA A 354 5.40 4.08 8.96
C ALA A 354 4.97 5.50 8.57
N LYS A 355 5.62 6.14 7.59
CA LYS A 355 5.39 7.56 7.25
C LYS A 355 3.96 7.82 6.79
N TYR A 356 3.42 9.01 7.08
CA TYR A 356 2.15 9.49 6.55
C TYR A 356 2.31 9.98 5.09
N ASN A 357 1.20 10.15 4.36
CA ASN A 357 1.19 10.75 3.03
C ASN A 357 0.11 11.84 2.97
N LEU A 358 0.50 13.11 2.82
CA LEU A 358 -0.43 14.25 2.78
C LEU A 358 -1.34 14.24 1.55
N GLU A 359 -0.93 13.60 0.46
CA GLU A 359 -1.74 13.45 -0.76
C GLU A 359 -2.93 12.49 -0.55
N ILE A 360 -2.88 11.65 0.49
CA ILE A 360 -3.89 10.64 0.78
C ILE A 360 -4.51 10.92 2.14
N ASN A 361 -5.80 11.26 2.14
CA ASN A 361 -6.56 11.56 3.36
C ASN A 361 -5.87 12.57 4.28
N GLN A 362 -5.18 13.57 3.71
CA GLN A 362 -4.48 14.61 4.46
C GLN A 362 -3.47 14.06 5.49
N GLY A 363 -2.93 12.85 5.26
CA GLY A 363 -1.97 12.18 6.14
C GLY A 363 -2.56 11.14 7.11
N CYS A 364 -3.89 11.00 7.19
CA CYS A 364 -4.53 10.02 8.07
C CYS A 364 -3.97 8.62 7.82
N SER A 365 -3.65 7.90 8.89
CA SER A 365 -2.84 6.68 8.87
C SER A 365 -3.49 5.52 9.61
N PHE A 366 -4.55 5.75 10.40
CA PHE A 366 -5.17 4.70 11.20
C PHE A 366 -5.68 3.53 10.35
N TYR A 367 -6.18 3.83 9.15
CA TYR A 367 -6.69 2.80 8.25
C TYR A 367 -5.66 1.74 7.89
N ARG A 368 -4.39 2.13 7.82
CA ARG A 368 -3.30 1.20 7.53
C ARG A 368 -3.08 0.22 8.66
N LEU A 369 -3.15 0.68 9.90
CA LEU A 369 -3.09 -0.16 11.08
C LEU A 369 -4.27 -1.15 11.11
N ALA A 370 -5.50 -0.67 10.90
CA ALA A 370 -6.70 -1.50 10.92
C ALA A 370 -6.71 -2.56 9.80
N LEU A 371 -6.36 -2.17 8.56
CA LEU A 371 -6.29 -3.09 7.41
C LEU A 371 -5.17 -4.13 7.55
N ARG A 372 -4.05 -3.78 8.22
CA ARG A 372 -2.99 -4.76 8.54
C ARG A 372 -3.40 -5.70 9.67
N ALA A 373 -4.12 -5.21 10.68
CA ALA A 373 -4.56 -6.02 11.82
C ALA A 373 -5.74 -6.95 11.50
N PHE A 374 -6.64 -6.51 10.61
CA PHE A 374 -7.88 -7.21 10.25
C PHE A 374 -8.11 -7.23 8.72
N PRO A 375 -7.18 -7.81 7.93
CA PRO A 375 -7.19 -7.73 6.46
C PRO A 375 -8.41 -8.37 5.78
N LYS A 376 -9.20 -9.15 6.52
CA LYS A 376 -10.40 -9.85 6.02
C LYS A 376 -11.72 -9.18 6.43
N TRP A 377 -11.69 -8.02 7.07
CA TRP A 377 -12.89 -7.42 7.67
C TRP A 377 -13.18 -5.99 7.23
N PHE A 378 -12.19 -5.30 6.67
CA PHE A 378 -12.35 -3.95 6.15
C PHE A 378 -12.11 -3.94 4.65
N LYS A 379 -13.05 -3.32 3.91
CA LYS A 379 -12.82 -2.94 2.50
C LYS A 379 -11.71 -1.89 2.46
N TYR A 380 -10.97 -1.84 1.35
CA TYR A 380 -9.84 -0.92 1.17
C TYR A 380 -10.25 0.57 1.24
N ASP A 381 -11.54 0.88 1.01
CA ASP A 381 -12.13 2.21 1.00
C ASP A 381 -13.15 2.41 2.14
N SER A 382 -13.17 1.55 3.16
CA SER A 382 -14.17 1.63 4.23
C SER A 382 -13.99 2.90 5.07
N ILE A 383 -15.08 3.66 5.29
CA ILE A 383 -15.01 4.87 6.12
C ILE A 383 -14.61 4.58 7.58
N TYR A 384 -14.98 3.41 8.11
CA TYR A 384 -14.74 3.01 9.50
C TYR A 384 -13.26 3.08 9.89
N PRO A 385 -12.32 2.45 9.17
CA PRO A 385 -10.91 2.55 9.47
C PRO A 385 -10.25 3.84 8.95
N HIS A 386 -10.84 4.52 7.95
CA HIS A 386 -10.29 5.75 7.35
C HIS A 386 -10.44 6.99 8.22
N TYR A 387 -11.59 7.15 8.88
CA TYR A 387 -11.83 8.26 9.81
C TYR A 387 -12.53 7.75 11.09
N PRO A 388 -11.87 6.85 11.87
CA PRO A 388 -12.49 6.11 12.97
C PRO A 388 -12.84 6.96 14.20
N MET A 389 -12.31 8.18 14.28
CA MET A 389 -12.49 9.08 15.43
C MET A 389 -13.66 10.06 15.22
N THR A 390 -14.40 9.90 14.12
CA THR A 390 -15.65 10.59 13.83
C THR A 390 -16.69 9.53 13.46
N ILE A 391 -17.91 9.63 14.00
CA ILE A 391 -18.95 8.64 13.71
C ILE A 391 -19.29 8.59 12.21
N PRO A 392 -19.66 7.41 11.64
CA PRO A 392 -19.89 7.27 10.20
C PRO A 392 -20.97 8.21 9.64
N SER A 393 -22.03 8.48 10.40
CA SER A 393 -23.09 9.41 9.98
C SER A 393 -22.58 10.83 9.78
N GLU A 394 -21.71 11.30 10.67
CA GLU A 394 -21.13 12.64 10.58
C GLU A 394 -20.03 12.70 9.51
N ASN A 395 -19.19 11.66 9.40
CA ASN A 395 -18.24 11.54 8.29
C ASN A 395 -18.94 11.64 6.94
N ARG A 396 -20.16 11.09 6.80
CA ARG A 396 -20.91 11.20 5.55
C ARG A 396 -21.29 12.64 5.20
N VAL A 397 -21.72 13.42 6.19
CA VAL A 397 -21.99 14.85 6.00
C VAL A 397 -20.72 15.59 5.59
N ILE A 398 -19.61 15.31 6.28
CA ILE A 398 -18.31 15.91 6.00
C ILE A 398 -17.81 15.58 4.60
N MET A 399 -17.71 14.29 4.25
CA MET A 399 -17.18 13.85 2.97
C MET A 399 -18.06 14.32 1.81
N LYS A 400 -19.38 14.39 1.99
CA LYS A 400 -20.28 15.00 1.01
C LYS A 400 -19.99 16.49 0.80
N ALA A 401 -19.82 17.25 1.88
CA ALA A 401 -19.47 18.67 1.79
C ALA A 401 -18.11 18.91 1.11
N LEU A 402 -17.17 17.97 1.28
CA LEU A 402 -15.84 18.00 0.65
C LEU A 402 -15.81 17.44 -0.79
N GLY A 403 -16.93 16.92 -1.31
CA GLY A 403 -17.00 16.29 -2.64
C GLY A 403 -16.32 14.92 -2.74
N ARG A 404 -16.18 14.21 -1.61
CA ARG A 404 -15.42 12.96 -1.46
C ARG A 404 -16.27 11.79 -0.96
N GLU A 405 -17.60 11.93 -0.93
CA GLU A 405 -18.51 10.84 -0.47
C GLU A 405 -18.30 9.54 -1.26
N GLU A 406 -18.02 9.65 -2.56
CA GLU A 406 -17.81 8.51 -3.47
C GLU A 406 -16.44 7.83 -3.33
N ASP A 407 -15.49 8.46 -2.63
CA ASP A 407 -14.17 7.85 -2.40
C ASP A 407 -14.27 6.72 -1.35
N PHE A 408 -15.36 6.65 -0.58
CA PHE A 408 -15.50 5.73 0.55
C PHE A 408 -16.70 4.78 0.43
N SER A 409 -16.54 3.57 0.96
CA SER A 409 -17.64 2.66 1.26
C SER A 409 -18.18 2.89 2.67
N TRP A 410 -19.52 2.84 2.79
CA TRP A 410 -20.26 3.20 4.00
C TRP A 410 -20.82 2.00 4.76
N ASP A 411 -20.69 0.80 4.19
CA ASP A 411 -21.16 -0.44 4.80
C ASP A 411 -20.41 -0.72 6.11
N ARG A 412 -21.15 -1.24 7.10
CA ARG A 412 -20.55 -1.75 8.33
C ARG A 412 -19.55 -2.88 7.99
N PRO A 413 -18.40 -2.98 8.69
CA PRO A 413 -17.40 -4.02 8.45
C PRO A 413 -18.00 -5.42 8.47
N SER A 414 -17.58 -6.26 7.53
CA SER A 414 -18.06 -7.63 7.39
C SER A 414 -16.95 -8.52 6.83
N TYR A 415 -17.07 -9.83 7.06
CA TYR A 415 -16.07 -10.79 6.59
C TYR A 415 -16.00 -10.79 5.06
N ILE A 416 -14.81 -10.59 4.54
CA ILE A 416 -14.48 -10.66 3.12
C ILE A 416 -13.91 -12.05 2.85
N PRO A 417 -14.63 -12.91 2.10
CA PRO A 417 -14.15 -14.24 1.77
C PRO A 417 -12.81 -14.18 1.04
N GLN A 418 -11.88 -15.05 1.46
CA GLN A 418 -10.64 -15.19 0.73
C GLN A 418 -10.88 -15.88 -0.61
N ARG A 419 -10.02 -15.57 -1.58
CA ARG A 419 -10.02 -16.27 -2.86
C ARG A 419 -9.77 -17.78 -2.65
N ILE A 420 -10.41 -18.60 -3.46
CA ILE A 420 -10.09 -20.01 -3.62
C ILE A 420 -9.02 -20.11 -4.70
N SER A 421 -7.89 -20.76 -4.43
CA SER A 421 -6.83 -20.93 -5.43
C SER A 421 -6.88 -22.34 -6.02
N VAL A 422 -6.70 -22.43 -7.34
CA VAL A 422 -6.69 -23.69 -8.11
C VAL A 422 -5.37 -23.79 -8.87
N PHE A 423 -4.74 -24.97 -8.86
CA PHE A 423 -3.35 -25.15 -9.27
C PHE A 423 -3.14 -26.25 -10.32
N ASP A 424 -3.99 -27.29 -10.34
CA ASP A 424 -3.90 -28.39 -11.30
C ASP A 424 -4.14 -27.91 -12.73
N TYR A 425 -3.36 -28.42 -13.69
CA TYR A 425 -3.41 -27.94 -15.07
C TYR A 425 -4.79 -28.12 -15.72
N ALA A 426 -5.41 -29.28 -15.54
CA ALA A 426 -6.71 -29.59 -16.14
C ALA A 426 -7.81 -28.72 -15.53
N ASN A 427 -7.81 -28.55 -14.21
CA ASN A 427 -8.77 -27.70 -13.50
C ASN A 427 -8.61 -26.22 -13.89
N VAL A 428 -7.38 -25.72 -13.92
CA VAL A 428 -7.06 -24.35 -14.37
C VAL A 428 -7.61 -24.12 -15.77
N ARG A 429 -7.34 -25.02 -16.71
CA ARG A 429 -7.81 -24.91 -18.09
C ARG A 429 -9.34 -24.96 -18.19
N HIS A 430 -9.98 -25.86 -17.45
CA HIS A 430 -11.43 -25.98 -17.40
C HIS A 430 -12.10 -24.67 -16.96
N ILE A 431 -11.64 -24.09 -15.85
CA ILE A 431 -12.16 -22.81 -15.32
C ILE A 431 -11.94 -21.66 -16.30
N LEU A 432 -10.78 -21.60 -16.97
CA LEU A 432 -10.50 -20.56 -17.96
C LEU A 432 -11.42 -20.63 -19.19
N GLN A 433 -11.80 -21.84 -19.61
CA GLN A 433 -12.63 -22.07 -20.79
C GLN A 433 -14.12 -21.83 -20.53
N ASP A 434 -14.58 -22.07 -19.31
CA ASP A 434 -16.00 -21.93 -18.94
C ASP A 434 -16.34 -20.52 -18.45
N ALA A 435 -16.38 -19.58 -19.40
CA ALA A 435 -16.81 -18.20 -19.12
C ALA A 435 -18.31 -18.09 -18.74
N SER A 436 -19.10 -19.16 -18.86
CA SER A 436 -20.51 -19.15 -18.47
C SER A 436 -20.67 -19.24 -16.96
N ASN A 437 -19.89 -20.12 -16.34
CA ASN A 437 -19.88 -20.35 -14.89
C ASN A 437 -18.76 -19.59 -14.16
N PHE A 438 -17.69 -19.20 -14.84
CA PHE A 438 -16.55 -18.50 -14.25
C PHE A 438 -16.32 -17.18 -14.98
N ARG A 439 -16.89 -16.11 -14.44
CA ARG A 439 -16.90 -14.77 -15.05
C ARG A 439 -15.65 -13.98 -14.72
N VAL A 440 -15.20 -13.08 -15.60
CA VAL A 440 -14.12 -12.13 -15.29
C VAL A 440 -14.57 -11.10 -14.23
N MET A 441 -13.60 -10.50 -13.52
CA MET A 441 -13.88 -9.62 -12.37
C MET A 441 -13.36 -8.18 -12.54
N TRP A 442 -12.89 -7.80 -13.72
CA TRP A 442 -12.20 -6.53 -13.92
C TRP A 442 -13.13 -5.33 -14.19
N GLY A 443 -14.42 -5.57 -14.44
CA GLY A 443 -15.39 -4.52 -14.80
C GLY A 443 -15.42 -3.34 -13.83
N GLU A 444 -15.55 -3.60 -12.53
CA GLU A 444 -15.60 -2.54 -11.51
C GLU A 444 -14.31 -1.71 -11.48
N ALA A 445 -13.15 -2.37 -11.54
CA ALA A 445 -11.86 -1.69 -11.54
C ALA A 445 -11.64 -0.85 -12.81
N THR A 446 -12.00 -1.38 -13.98
CA THR A 446 -11.92 -0.63 -15.25
C THR A 446 -12.89 0.56 -15.27
N ALA A 447 -14.10 0.41 -14.74
CA ALA A 447 -15.07 1.50 -14.67
C ALA A 447 -14.65 2.59 -13.68
N TYR A 448 -14.04 2.21 -12.56
CA TYR A 448 -13.49 3.17 -11.61
C TYR A 448 -12.34 4.00 -12.23
N VAL A 449 -11.43 3.33 -12.96
CA VAL A 449 -10.21 3.96 -13.49
C VAL A 449 -10.45 4.73 -14.79
N PHE A 450 -11.26 4.19 -15.70
CA PHE A 450 -11.52 4.77 -17.04
C PHE A 450 -12.91 5.40 -17.18
N GLY A 451 -13.67 5.49 -16.08
CA GLY A 451 -15.06 5.96 -16.11
C GLY A 451 -16.03 4.94 -16.72
N SER A 452 -17.28 5.34 -16.95
CA SER A 452 -18.35 4.43 -17.40
C SER A 452 -18.03 3.68 -18.69
N LYS A 453 -17.29 4.30 -19.62
CA LYS A 453 -16.84 3.68 -20.88
C LYS A 453 -15.82 2.55 -20.66
N GLY A 454 -15.08 2.59 -19.56
CA GLY A 454 -14.17 1.51 -19.16
C GLY A 454 -14.86 0.18 -18.95
N TRP A 455 -16.14 0.21 -18.55
CA TRP A 455 -16.95 -1.00 -18.42
C TRP A 455 -17.13 -1.74 -19.75
N ASP A 456 -17.14 -1.02 -20.87
CA ASP A 456 -17.29 -1.61 -22.21
C ASP A 456 -15.98 -2.19 -22.77
N PHE A 457 -14.85 -2.12 -22.03
CA PHE A 457 -13.61 -2.71 -22.49
C PHE A 457 -13.71 -4.24 -22.60
N MET A 458 -13.06 -4.83 -23.60
CA MET A 458 -13.26 -6.24 -23.97
C MET A 458 -12.95 -7.28 -22.87
N LEU A 459 -12.16 -6.92 -21.85
CA LEU A 459 -11.85 -7.79 -20.71
C LEU A 459 -12.73 -7.48 -19.47
N SER A 460 -13.52 -6.42 -19.50
CA SER A 460 -14.30 -5.97 -18.34
C SER A 460 -15.47 -6.89 -17.97
N GLY A 461 -15.91 -7.74 -18.90
CA GLY A 461 -17.02 -8.65 -18.70
C GLY A 461 -17.14 -9.75 -19.76
N ASP A 462 -18.15 -10.60 -19.59
CA ASP A 462 -18.43 -11.76 -20.45
C ASP A 462 -19.71 -11.61 -21.30
N ALA A 463 -20.33 -10.43 -21.28
CA ALA A 463 -21.52 -10.16 -22.10
C ALA A 463 -21.17 -10.11 -23.61
N PRO A 464 -22.14 -10.35 -24.52
CA PRO A 464 -21.92 -10.29 -25.97
C PRO A 464 -21.30 -8.97 -26.46
N THR A 465 -21.56 -7.86 -25.77
CA THR A 465 -20.95 -6.56 -26.03
C THR A 465 -19.43 -6.61 -25.90
N HIS A 466 -18.87 -7.21 -24.85
CA HIS A 466 -17.41 -7.33 -24.66
C HIS A 466 -16.77 -8.20 -25.74
N ALA A 467 -17.42 -9.29 -26.14
CA ALA A 467 -16.97 -10.13 -27.26
C ALA A 467 -16.97 -9.35 -28.58
N ASN A 468 -17.97 -8.49 -28.81
CA ASN A 468 -17.99 -7.60 -29.96
C ASN A 468 -16.86 -6.56 -29.92
N GLN A 469 -16.59 -5.96 -28.75
CA GLN A 469 -15.49 -5.01 -28.57
C GLN A 469 -14.13 -5.66 -28.85
N ARG A 470 -13.94 -6.92 -28.45
CA ARG A 470 -12.78 -7.74 -28.83
C ARG A 470 -12.68 -7.91 -30.35
N ASN A 471 -13.78 -8.24 -31.02
CA ASN A 471 -13.82 -8.43 -32.47
C ASN A 471 -13.49 -7.15 -33.23
N ILE A 472 -14.01 -6.00 -32.77
CA ILE A 472 -13.69 -4.67 -33.33
C ILE A 472 -12.18 -4.42 -33.24
N MET A 473 -11.58 -4.57 -32.05
CA MET A 473 -10.14 -4.40 -31.86
C MET A 473 -9.36 -5.39 -32.74
N SER A 474 -9.74 -6.66 -32.77
CA SER A 474 -9.04 -7.69 -33.55
C SER A 474 -8.98 -7.36 -35.04
N ARG A 475 -10.09 -6.93 -35.64
CA ARG A 475 -10.16 -6.57 -37.08
C ARG A 475 -9.36 -5.31 -37.39
N ALA A 476 -9.31 -4.39 -36.44
CA ALA A 476 -8.55 -3.17 -36.59
C ALA A 476 -7.03 -3.41 -36.41
N LEU A 477 -6.64 -4.31 -35.50
CA LEU A 477 -5.24 -4.60 -35.16
C LEU A 477 -4.55 -5.54 -36.16
N TYR A 478 -5.19 -6.63 -36.58
CA TYR A 478 -4.55 -7.64 -37.42
C TYR A 478 -4.85 -7.40 -38.91
N ARG A 479 -3.83 -6.95 -39.68
CA ARG A 479 -3.90 -6.81 -41.14
C ARG A 479 -2.76 -7.60 -41.81
N GLY A 480 -2.73 -7.59 -43.15
CA GLY A 480 -1.65 -8.22 -43.91
C GLY A 480 -0.28 -7.69 -43.48
N GLN A 481 0.73 -8.57 -43.44
CA GLN A 481 2.12 -8.26 -43.05
C GLN A 481 2.33 -7.82 -41.58
N TRP A 482 1.34 -8.00 -40.70
CA TRP A 482 1.44 -7.63 -39.28
C TRP A 482 2.67 -8.24 -38.58
N HIS A 483 2.92 -9.54 -38.74
CA HIS A 483 4.05 -10.21 -38.08
C HIS A 483 5.40 -9.65 -38.53
N ASP A 484 5.59 -9.41 -39.82
CA ASP A 484 6.84 -8.85 -40.36
C ASP A 484 7.05 -7.42 -39.87
N ALA A 485 5.99 -6.61 -39.83
CA ALA A 485 6.04 -5.24 -39.31
C ALA A 485 6.38 -5.21 -37.81
N VAL A 486 5.79 -6.11 -37.01
CA VAL A 486 6.11 -6.27 -35.59
C VAL A 486 7.57 -6.71 -35.41
N LYS A 487 8.02 -7.73 -36.15
CA LYS A 487 9.42 -8.20 -36.10
C LYS A 487 10.39 -7.07 -36.42
N GLN A 488 10.18 -6.38 -37.54
CA GLN A 488 11.06 -5.29 -37.97
C GLN A 488 11.12 -4.17 -36.92
N PHE A 489 9.97 -3.78 -36.38
CA PHE A 489 9.93 -2.77 -35.31
C PHE A 489 10.72 -3.18 -34.07
N TYR A 490 10.51 -4.40 -33.57
CA TYR A 490 11.20 -4.85 -32.35
C TYR A 490 12.70 -5.09 -32.58
N LEU A 491 13.14 -5.39 -33.81
CA LEU A 491 14.56 -5.39 -34.17
C LEU A 491 15.13 -3.97 -34.00
N ASP A 492 14.51 -3.00 -34.68
CA ASP A 492 15.01 -1.63 -34.75
C ASP A 492 15.00 -0.94 -33.39
N ILE A 493 13.86 -0.99 -32.67
CA ILE A 493 13.72 -0.28 -31.40
C ILE A 493 14.61 -0.88 -30.30
N THR A 494 14.78 -2.20 -30.26
CA THR A 494 15.61 -2.84 -29.23
C THR A 494 17.07 -2.49 -29.45
N GLN A 495 17.53 -2.51 -30.72
CA GLN A 495 18.89 -2.11 -31.07
C GLN A 495 19.11 -0.61 -30.82
N GLN A 496 18.14 0.24 -31.15
CA GLN A 496 18.19 1.67 -30.86
C GLN A 496 18.30 1.92 -29.36
N LEU A 497 17.44 1.33 -28.54
CA LEU A 497 17.44 1.52 -27.09
C LEU A 497 18.74 1.01 -26.46
N LEU A 498 19.25 -0.16 -26.87
CA LEU A 498 20.58 -0.61 -26.43
C LEU A 498 21.67 0.41 -26.78
N THR A 499 21.63 1.00 -27.98
CA THR A 499 22.62 1.99 -28.43
C THR A 499 22.53 3.28 -27.62
N GLU A 500 21.32 3.76 -27.36
CA GLU A 500 21.09 5.04 -26.68
C GLU A 500 21.25 4.97 -25.17
N LYS A 501 21.00 3.79 -24.57
CA LYS A 501 20.87 3.62 -23.12
C LYS A 501 22.03 2.86 -22.50
N SER A 502 22.86 2.19 -23.29
CA SER A 502 24.09 1.58 -22.77
C SER A 502 25.15 2.64 -22.52
N CYS A 503 25.87 2.52 -21.41
CA CYS A 503 27.03 3.34 -21.10
C CYS A 503 28.27 2.47 -20.93
N ARG A 504 29.46 3.04 -21.21
CA ARG A 504 30.72 2.33 -21.01
C ARG A 504 31.27 2.62 -19.62
N ILE A 505 31.51 1.56 -18.85
CA ILE A 505 32.10 1.63 -17.50
C ILE A 505 33.41 0.85 -17.54
N GLY A 506 34.53 1.56 -17.65
CA GLY A 506 35.83 0.94 -17.90
C GLY A 506 35.84 0.15 -19.22
N ASN A 507 36.03 -1.16 -19.13
CA ASN A 507 36.13 -2.07 -20.28
C ASN A 507 34.83 -2.82 -20.60
N VAL A 508 33.74 -2.56 -19.87
CA VAL A 508 32.45 -3.21 -20.06
C VAL A 508 31.39 -2.20 -20.45
N ASN A 509 30.39 -2.64 -21.20
CA ASN A 509 29.18 -1.85 -21.42
C ASN A 509 28.15 -2.26 -20.36
N GLN A 510 27.40 -1.28 -19.85
CA GLN A 510 26.33 -1.49 -18.90
C GLN A 510 25.02 -0.91 -19.43
N VAL A 511 23.91 -1.62 -19.21
CA VAL A 511 22.56 -1.16 -19.54
C VAL A 511 21.59 -1.58 -18.45
N ASP A 512 20.58 -0.75 -18.17
CA ASP A 512 19.40 -1.20 -17.42
C ASP A 512 18.44 -1.92 -18.36
N ILE A 513 18.50 -3.24 -18.39
CA ILE A 513 17.80 -4.05 -19.38
C ILE A 513 16.28 -4.01 -19.16
N SER A 514 15.83 -3.89 -17.92
CA SER A 514 14.40 -3.80 -17.60
C SER A 514 13.90 -2.39 -17.90
N ARG A 515 14.47 -1.37 -17.26
CA ARG A 515 13.95 0.00 -17.30
C ARG A 515 14.07 0.63 -18.67
N ASP A 516 15.23 0.49 -19.30
CA ASP A 516 15.62 1.33 -20.44
C ASP A 516 15.50 0.61 -21.79
N VAL A 517 15.31 -0.71 -21.78
CA VAL A 517 15.10 -1.52 -23.01
C VAL A 517 13.75 -2.23 -22.96
N GLY A 518 13.56 -3.14 -22.00
CA GLY A 518 12.34 -3.96 -21.88
C GLY A 518 11.06 -3.13 -21.77
N ASN A 519 11.03 -2.22 -20.80
CA ASN A 519 9.87 -1.37 -20.57
C ASN A 519 9.60 -0.42 -21.74
N LEU A 520 10.65 0.24 -22.26
CA LEU A 520 10.49 1.29 -23.28
C LEU A 520 10.15 0.73 -24.66
N ALA A 521 10.68 -0.44 -25.05
CA ALA A 521 10.38 -1.03 -26.36
C ALA A 521 8.86 -1.21 -26.57
N HIS A 522 8.16 -1.68 -25.52
CA HIS A 522 6.70 -1.84 -25.56
C HIS A 522 5.94 -0.51 -25.50
N VAL A 523 6.45 0.51 -24.79
CA VAL A 523 5.88 1.86 -24.83
C VAL A 523 5.95 2.43 -26.25
N HIS A 524 7.12 2.36 -26.89
CA HIS A 524 7.29 2.82 -28.27
C HIS A 524 6.37 2.06 -29.24
N PHE A 525 6.21 0.75 -29.04
CA PHE A 525 5.27 -0.04 -29.84
C PHE A 525 3.83 0.44 -29.67
N ALA A 526 3.37 0.60 -28.42
CA ALA A 526 2.03 1.10 -28.12
C ALA A 526 1.81 2.50 -28.69
N SER A 527 2.79 3.39 -28.57
CA SER A 527 2.72 4.73 -29.14
C SER A 527 2.57 4.73 -30.65
N ASN A 528 3.28 3.86 -31.37
CA ASN A 528 3.16 3.74 -32.83
C ASN A 528 1.82 3.12 -33.25
N VAL A 529 1.38 2.05 -32.58
CA VAL A 529 0.15 1.32 -32.95
C VAL A 529 -1.11 2.11 -32.61
N PHE A 530 -1.10 2.88 -31.53
CA PHE A 530 -2.27 3.58 -31.00
C PHE A 530 -2.19 5.11 -31.08
N SER A 531 -1.15 5.64 -31.73
CA SER A 531 -0.90 7.09 -31.83
C SER A 531 -0.88 7.79 -30.46
N LEU A 532 -0.11 7.26 -29.51
CA LEU A 532 -0.01 7.87 -28.18
C LEU A 532 1.03 9.01 -28.19
N PRO A 533 0.78 10.13 -27.47
CA PRO A 533 1.58 11.35 -27.56
C PRO A 533 2.91 11.23 -26.79
N LEU A 534 3.91 10.68 -27.45
CA LEU A 534 5.24 10.44 -26.89
C LEU A 534 6.22 11.56 -27.22
N LYS A 535 6.95 12.02 -26.22
CA LYS A 535 8.14 12.88 -26.37
C LYS A 535 9.34 12.02 -26.73
N SER A 536 9.94 12.29 -27.88
CA SER A 536 11.12 11.57 -28.39
C SER A 536 12.13 12.55 -28.98
N ARG A 537 13.30 12.06 -29.41
CA ARG A 537 14.26 12.88 -30.18
C ARG A 537 13.68 13.37 -31.50
N GLU A 538 12.86 12.53 -32.13
CA GLU A 538 12.18 12.85 -33.39
C GLU A 538 11.00 13.81 -33.16
N HIS A 539 10.44 13.82 -31.94
CA HIS A 539 9.32 14.67 -31.53
C HIS A 539 9.64 15.40 -30.21
N PRO A 540 10.54 16.40 -30.23
CA PRO A 540 11.03 17.07 -29.01
C PRO A 540 9.94 17.88 -28.28
N HIS A 541 8.86 18.23 -28.98
CA HIS A 541 7.68 18.91 -28.42
C HIS A 541 6.58 17.95 -27.96
N GLY A 542 6.84 16.64 -27.91
CA GLY A 542 5.89 15.68 -27.32
C GLY A 542 5.66 15.95 -25.84
N ILE A 543 4.52 15.47 -25.33
CA ILE A 543 3.98 15.87 -24.03
C ILE A 543 4.52 14.98 -22.89
N ILE A 544 4.69 13.68 -23.14
CA ILE A 544 5.01 12.69 -22.11
C ILE A 544 6.21 11.85 -22.54
N THR A 545 7.20 11.67 -21.67
CA THR A 545 8.36 10.80 -21.94
C THR A 545 8.01 9.31 -21.88
N ALA A 546 8.85 8.45 -22.46
CA ALA A 546 8.60 7.01 -22.46
C ALA A 546 8.58 6.40 -21.04
N HIS A 547 9.41 6.92 -20.12
CA HIS A 547 9.39 6.49 -18.71
C HIS A 547 8.10 6.91 -18.01
N GLU A 548 7.68 8.17 -18.15
CA GLU A 548 6.41 8.65 -17.56
C GLU A 548 5.20 7.87 -18.10
N MET A 549 5.19 7.57 -19.41
CA MET A 549 4.15 6.75 -20.02
C MET A 549 4.14 5.33 -19.44
N PHE A 550 5.31 4.70 -19.28
CA PHE A 550 5.41 3.37 -18.67
C PHE A 550 4.91 3.39 -17.22
N GLU A 551 5.35 4.34 -16.40
CA GLU A 551 4.94 4.44 -15.00
C GLU A 551 3.43 4.64 -14.86
N ALA A 552 2.85 5.53 -15.66
CA ALA A 552 1.40 5.73 -15.68
C ALA A 552 0.66 4.44 -16.07
N MET A 553 1.07 3.77 -17.16
CA MET A 553 0.46 2.50 -17.56
C MET A 553 0.64 1.39 -16.52
N ALA A 554 1.80 1.31 -15.87
CA ALA A 554 2.09 0.31 -14.85
C ALA A 554 1.22 0.51 -13.60
N VAL A 555 1.01 1.74 -13.15
CA VAL A 555 0.11 2.06 -12.02
C VAL A 555 -1.34 1.72 -12.37
N ILE A 556 -1.81 2.13 -13.56
CA ILE A 556 -3.17 1.82 -14.04
C ILE A 556 -3.38 0.31 -14.13
N PHE A 557 -2.45 -0.40 -14.75
CA PHE A 557 -2.51 -1.85 -14.90
C PHE A 557 -2.49 -2.56 -13.54
N THR A 558 -1.68 -2.07 -12.59
CA THR A 558 -1.64 -2.63 -11.23
C THR A 558 -2.99 -2.50 -10.54
N ALA A 559 -3.64 -1.33 -10.61
CA ALA A 559 -4.96 -1.11 -10.01
C ALA A 559 -6.07 -2.01 -10.59
N ILE A 560 -5.96 -2.40 -11.87
CA ILE A 560 -6.98 -3.21 -12.55
C ILE A 560 -6.72 -4.71 -12.40
N PHE A 561 -5.47 -5.15 -12.58
CA PHE A 561 -5.14 -6.57 -12.73
C PHE A 561 -4.34 -7.16 -11.56
N PHE A 562 -3.67 -6.33 -10.75
CA PHE A 562 -2.73 -6.77 -9.70
C PHE A 562 -2.93 -6.05 -8.35
N ASP A 563 -4.15 -5.59 -8.06
CA ASP A 563 -4.50 -4.96 -6.79
C ASP A 563 -4.64 -6.02 -5.68
N ALA A 564 -3.50 -6.43 -5.11
CA ALA A 564 -3.40 -7.56 -4.18
C ALA A 564 -3.23 -7.16 -2.70
N GLU A 565 -2.94 -5.89 -2.41
CA GLU A 565 -2.74 -5.38 -1.04
C GLU A 565 -3.82 -4.35 -0.67
N PRO A 566 -4.89 -4.74 0.05
CA PRO A 566 -6.00 -3.84 0.40
C PRO A 566 -5.55 -2.52 1.04
N VAL A 567 -4.51 -2.54 1.87
CA VAL A 567 -3.97 -1.34 2.55
C VAL A 567 -3.33 -0.32 1.61
N LYS A 568 -2.88 -0.72 0.43
CA LYS A 568 -2.33 0.18 -0.60
C LYS A 568 -3.35 0.49 -1.69
N SER A 569 -4.43 -0.29 -1.78
CA SER A 569 -5.43 -0.22 -2.84
C SER A 569 -6.10 1.14 -2.95
N PHE A 570 -6.44 1.79 -1.82
CA PHE A 570 -7.03 3.14 -1.83
C PHE A 570 -6.14 4.15 -2.59
N GLU A 571 -4.87 4.27 -2.21
CA GLU A 571 -3.89 5.15 -2.86
C GLU A 571 -3.65 4.73 -4.32
N LEU A 572 -3.43 3.45 -4.55
CA LEU A 572 -3.17 2.89 -5.89
C LEU A 572 -4.29 3.23 -6.87
N ARG A 573 -5.55 3.07 -6.46
CA ARG A 573 -6.73 3.35 -7.29
C ARG A 573 -6.87 4.83 -7.59
N HIS A 574 -6.66 5.71 -6.61
CA HIS A 574 -6.69 7.16 -6.84
C HIS A 574 -5.60 7.60 -7.83
N LYS A 575 -4.36 7.12 -7.63
CA LYS A 575 -3.23 7.41 -8.55
C LYS A 575 -3.48 6.85 -9.95
N ALA A 576 -4.05 5.65 -10.06
CA ALA A 576 -4.44 5.06 -11.34
C ALA A 576 -5.52 5.88 -12.05
N ARG A 577 -6.58 6.29 -11.35
CA ARG A 577 -7.65 7.15 -11.89
C ARG A 577 -7.10 8.50 -12.35
N GLU A 578 -6.20 9.11 -11.59
CA GLU A 578 -5.54 10.36 -11.99
C GLU A 578 -4.66 10.18 -13.24
N ALA A 579 -3.82 9.15 -13.27
CA ALA A 579 -2.97 8.83 -14.41
C ALA A 579 -3.82 8.53 -15.67
N ALA A 580 -4.87 7.73 -15.53
CA ALA A 580 -5.80 7.43 -16.61
C ALA A 580 -6.51 8.70 -17.13
N ASN A 581 -6.95 9.58 -16.23
CA ASN A 581 -7.55 10.88 -16.60
C ASN A 581 -6.60 11.78 -17.38
N LYS A 582 -5.34 11.88 -16.95
CA LYS A 582 -4.32 12.67 -17.66
C LYS A 582 -4.03 12.09 -19.05
N LEU A 583 -3.77 10.78 -19.13
CA LEU A 583 -3.46 10.10 -20.40
C LEU A 583 -4.66 10.09 -21.35
N GLY A 584 -5.84 9.70 -20.87
CA GLY A 584 -7.03 9.53 -21.68
C GLY A 584 -7.49 10.83 -22.32
N ARG A 585 -7.41 11.98 -21.62
CA ARG A 585 -7.69 13.28 -22.25
C ARG A 585 -6.78 13.58 -23.43
N LEU A 586 -5.49 13.27 -23.33
CA LEU A 586 -4.54 13.48 -24.43
C LEU A 586 -4.80 12.54 -25.60
N VAL A 587 -5.10 11.26 -25.31
CA VAL A 587 -5.47 10.28 -26.33
C VAL A 587 -6.77 10.71 -27.02
N GLU A 588 -7.77 11.17 -26.27
CA GLU A 588 -9.06 11.61 -26.82
C GLU A 588 -8.92 12.84 -27.72
N LEU A 589 -8.07 13.80 -27.35
CA LEU A 589 -7.74 14.93 -28.21
C LEU A 589 -7.13 14.47 -29.53
N ASN A 590 -6.23 13.48 -29.49
CA ASN A 590 -5.63 12.92 -30.70
C ASN A 590 -6.67 12.16 -31.55
N VAL A 591 -7.52 11.35 -30.93
CA VAL A 591 -8.60 10.63 -31.63
C VAL A 591 -9.58 11.62 -32.29
N LYS A 592 -9.94 12.71 -31.61
CA LYS A 592 -10.79 13.77 -32.16
C LYS A 592 -10.12 14.47 -33.35
N ALA A 593 -8.82 14.76 -33.26
CA ALA A 593 -8.06 15.34 -34.37
C ALA A 593 -8.06 14.42 -35.60
N ILE A 594 -7.78 13.12 -35.41
CA ILE A 594 -7.83 12.12 -36.49
C ILE A 594 -9.23 12.07 -37.13
N LYS A 595 -10.29 12.09 -36.32
CA LYS A 595 -11.69 12.12 -36.82
C LYS A 595 -11.99 13.37 -37.65
N SER A 596 -11.52 14.56 -37.24
CA SER A 596 -11.84 15.81 -37.92
C SER A 596 -11.07 16.03 -39.22
N SER A 597 -9.89 15.43 -39.34
CA SER A 597 -8.89 15.85 -40.33
C SER A 597 -8.58 14.81 -41.39
N GLY A 598 -8.96 13.54 -41.17
CA GLY A 598 -8.43 12.42 -41.96
C GLY A 598 -6.90 12.44 -41.99
N LEU A 599 -6.30 11.89 -43.05
CA LEU A 599 -4.85 11.88 -43.30
C LEU A 599 -4.15 13.27 -43.31
N ILE A 600 -4.87 14.40 -43.17
CA ILE A 600 -4.35 15.74 -43.48
C ILE A 600 -4.08 16.65 -42.24
N ALA A 601 -4.39 16.28 -40.99
CA ALA A 601 -3.94 17.12 -39.85
C ALA A 601 -3.46 16.37 -38.60
N THR A 602 -2.15 16.21 -38.48
CA THR A 602 -1.44 16.13 -37.19
C THR A 602 -1.24 17.54 -36.64
N LEU A 603 -2.22 18.07 -35.91
CA LEU A 603 -2.17 19.42 -35.33
C LEU A 603 -1.27 19.55 -34.08
N LEU A 604 -0.56 18.48 -33.68
CA LEU A 604 0.46 18.51 -32.63
C LEU A 604 1.71 17.75 -33.09
N GLY A 605 2.48 18.38 -34.00
CA GLY A 605 3.85 17.97 -34.36
C GLY A 605 3.95 17.15 -35.66
N ASN A 606 4.45 17.78 -36.71
CA ASN A 606 4.63 17.24 -38.06
C ASN A 606 5.58 16.01 -38.13
N MET A 607 5.16 15.03 -38.95
CA MET A 607 5.89 13.97 -39.67
C MET A 607 7.15 13.34 -39.01
N PRO A 608 7.13 12.03 -38.64
CA PRO A 608 8.36 11.30 -38.35
C PRO A 608 9.17 11.02 -39.62
N ALA A 609 10.49 11.10 -39.51
CA ALA A 609 11.42 10.77 -40.59
C ALA A 609 11.60 9.25 -40.81
N ASN A 610 11.08 8.41 -39.91
CA ASN A 610 11.20 6.95 -39.99
C ASN A 610 9.88 6.31 -40.43
N ARG A 611 9.69 6.18 -41.76
CA ARG A 611 8.56 5.46 -42.36
C ARG A 611 8.72 3.95 -42.16
N ASN A 612 8.39 3.43 -40.98
CA ASN A 612 8.19 1.99 -40.82
C ASN A 612 6.71 1.63 -41.03
N ALA A 613 6.44 0.38 -41.38
CA ALA A 613 5.08 -0.11 -41.68
C ALA A 613 4.08 0.01 -40.51
N LEU A 614 4.53 0.08 -39.25
CA LEU A 614 3.68 0.27 -38.07
C LEU A 614 3.29 1.74 -37.82
N PHE A 615 4.02 2.73 -38.36
CA PHE A 615 3.57 4.12 -38.29
C PHE A 615 2.25 4.31 -39.05
N GLU A 616 2.12 3.64 -40.20
CA GLU A 616 0.85 3.58 -40.94
C GLU A 616 -0.24 2.86 -40.12
N TYR A 617 0.11 1.98 -39.17
CA TYR A 617 -0.90 1.44 -38.25
C TYR A 617 -1.45 2.51 -37.31
N GLY A 618 -0.67 3.48 -36.83
CA GLY A 618 -1.13 4.43 -35.80
C GLY A 618 -2.43 5.15 -36.13
N VAL A 619 -2.40 6.05 -37.11
CA VAL A 619 -3.58 6.85 -37.50
C VAL A 619 -4.66 5.95 -38.07
N HIS A 620 -4.29 5.00 -38.94
CA HIS A 620 -5.26 4.11 -39.56
C HIS A 620 -5.93 3.15 -38.56
N MET A 621 -5.29 2.82 -37.43
CA MET A 621 -5.89 2.01 -36.36
C MET A 621 -7.05 2.78 -35.72
N VAL A 622 -6.80 4.04 -35.36
CA VAL A 622 -7.83 4.92 -34.80
C VAL A 622 -8.96 5.15 -35.81
N GLU A 623 -8.65 5.39 -37.08
CA GLU A 623 -9.66 5.52 -38.14
C GLU A 623 -10.51 4.25 -38.30
N ARG A 624 -9.90 3.06 -38.27
CA ARG A 624 -10.62 1.78 -38.35
C ARG A 624 -11.55 1.57 -37.16
N LEU A 625 -11.13 1.98 -35.96
CA LEU A 625 -11.99 1.94 -34.77
C LEU A 625 -13.16 2.92 -34.92
N LEU A 626 -12.94 4.13 -35.41
CA LEU A 626 -14.02 5.09 -35.69
C LEU A 626 -14.99 4.58 -36.78
N GLN A 627 -14.48 3.94 -37.82
CA GLN A 627 -15.28 3.33 -38.89
C GLN A 627 -16.17 2.17 -38.41
N SER A 628 -15.88 1.60 -37.23
CA SER A 628 -16.72 0.58 -36.61
C SER A 628 -18.00 1.14 -35.94
N GLY A 629 -18.17 2.47 -35.95
CA GLY A 629 -19.33 3.16 -35.39
C GLY A 629 -19.13 3.70 -33.97
N LEU A 630 -17.91 3.55 -33.41
CA LEU A 630 -17.55 4.11 -32.11
C LEU A 630 -17.29 5.62 -32.21
N ASP A 631 -17.72 6.38 -31.21
CA ASP A 631 -17.36 7.79 -31.07
C ASP A 631 -15.92 7.96 -30.50
N PRO A 632 -15.33 9.17 -30.56
CA PRO A 632 -13.97 9.41 -30.05
C PRO A 632 -13.77 9.05 -28.57
N GLU A 633 -14.79 9.24 -27.74
CA GLU A 633 -14.72 8.93 -26.31
C GLU A 633 -14.66 7.41 -26.13
N GLN A 634 -15.53 6.65 -26.80
CA GLN A 634 -15.51 5.19 -26.81
C GLN A 634 -14.19 4.63 -27.34
N VAL A 635 -13.70 5.13 -28.48
CA VAL A 635 -12.40 4.71 -29.04
C VAL A 635 -11.26 4.94 -28.04
N THR A 636 -11.30 6.03 -27.28
CA THR A 636 -10.29 6.33 -26.27
C THR A 636 -10.40 5.40 -25.06
N TRP A 637 -11.57 5.40 -24.42
CA TRP A 637 -11.76 4.91 -23.06
C TRP A 637 -12.17 3.44 -22.97
N SER A 638 -12.69 2.84 -24.05
CA SER A 638 -13.04 1.41 -24.08
C SER A 638 -12.14 0.59 -25.01
N GLN A 639 -11.33 1.22 -25.86
CA GLN A 639 -10.49 0.52 -26.84
C GLN A 639 -9.00 0.83 -26.69
N VAL A 640 -8.57 2.04 -27.04
CA VAL A 640 -7.14 2.39 -27.17
C VAL A 640 -6.42 2.35 -25.83
N LEU A 641 -6.85 3.18 -24.86
CA LEU A 641 -6.12 3.32 -23.60
C LEU A 641 -6.13 2.01 -22.79
N PRO A 642 -7.27 1.33 -22.57
CA PRO A 642 -7.27 0.06 -21.85
C PRO A 642 -6.42 -1.03 -22.52
N THR A 643 -6.40 -1.11 -23.86
CA THR A 643 -5.58 -2.09 -24.58
C THR A 643 -4.10 -1.80 -24.44
N ALA A 644 -3.68 -0.54 -24.56
CA ALA A 644 -2.29 -0.14 -24.36
C ALA A 644 -1.82 -0.46 -22.92
N VAL A 645 -2.65 -0.13 -21.93
CA VAL A 645 -2.41 -0.42 -20.50
C VAL A 645 -2.33 -1.92 -20.25
N ALA A 646 -3.20 -2.74 -20.82
CA ALA A 646 -3.17 -4.19 -20.68
C ALA A 646 -1.92 -4.83 -21.33
N MET A 647 -1.36 -4.17 -22.34
CA MET A 647 -0.24 -4.67 -23.14
C MET A 647 1.12 -4.34 -22.52
N VAL A 648 1.39 -3.07 -22.25
CA VAL A 648 2.76 -2.56 -22.03
C VAL A 648 3.42 -3.14 -20.78
N PRO A 649 2.86 -3.00 -19.56
CA PRO A 649 3.51 -3.52 -18.34
C PRO A 649 3.64 -5.04 -18.37
N ASN A 650 2.63 -5.72 -18.93
CA ASN A 650 2.61 -7.18 -18.98
C ASN A 650 3.69 -7.76 -19.90
N GLN A 651 3.89 -7.22 -21.11
CA GLN A 651 4.96 -7.71 -21.99
C GLN A 651 6.34 -7.32 -21.48
N ALA A 652 6.48 -6.12 -20.91
CA ALA A 652 7.73 -5.65 -20.34
C ALA A 652 8.26 -6.55 -19.22
N GLN A 653 7.38 -6.99 -18.31
CA GLN A 653 7.76 -7.94 -17.27
C GLN A 653 8.15 -9.31 -17.85
N VAL A 654 7.45 -9.78 -18.89
CA VAL A 654 7.71 -11.08 -19.52
C VAL A 654 9.11 -11.08 -20.13
N PHE A 655 9.47 -10.03 -20.87
CA PHE A 655 10.82 -9.89 -21.41
C PHE A 655 11.88 -9.94 -20.31
N THR A 656 11.68 -9.19 -19.22
CA THR A 656 12.60 -9.22 -18.07
C THR A 656 12.71 -10.64 -17.48
N GLN A 657 11.59 -11.35 -17.30
CA GLN A 657 11.57 -12.72 -16.77
C GLN A 657 12.32 -13.72 -17.67
N ILE A 658 12.24 -13.56 -19.00
CA ILE A 658 12.99 -14.39 -19.96
C ILE A 658 14.49 -14.21 -19.75
N ILE A 659 14.96 -12.96 -19.75
CA ILE A 659 16.39 -12.66 -19.57
C ILE A 659 16.87 -13.07 -18.18
N ASP A 660 16.07 -12.85 -17.14
CA ASP A 660 16.37 -13.28 -15.77
C ASP A 660 16.56 -14.79 -15.64
N TYR A 661 15.72 -15.59 -16.30
CA TYR A 661 15.87 -17.04 -16.31
C TYR A 661 17.17 -17.46 -16.97
N TYR A 662 17.47 -16.95 -18.17
CA TYR A 662 18.68 -17.33 -18.89
C TYR A 662 19.98 -16.75 -18.29
N LEU A 663 19.90 -15.74 -17.44
CA LEU A 663 21.03 -15.26 -16.63
C LEU A 663 21.07 -15.84 -15.21
N SER A 664 20.20 -16.80 -14.88
CA SER A 664 20.25 -17.56 -13.64
C SER A 664 21.21 -18.75 -13.74
N ASP A 665 21.61 -19.32 -12.60
CA ASP A 665 22.45 -20.52 -12.57
C ASP A 665 21.83 -21.72 -13.30
N LYS A 666 20.49 -21.82 -13.29
CA LYS A 666 19.75 -22.89 -13.98
C LYS A 666 19.72 -22.70 -15.50
N GLY A 667 19.52 -21.47 -15.96
CA GLY A 667 19.30 -21.15 -17.38
C GLY A 667 20.56 -20.82 -18.17
N ARG A 668 21.63 -20.34 -17.53
CA ARG A 668 22.84 -19.81 -18.22
C ARG A 668 23.52 -20.80 -19.17
N LYS A 669 23.35 -22.11 -18.96
CA LYS A 669 23.87 -23.15 -19.85
C LYS A 669 23.31 -23.08 -21.27
N HIS A 670 22.15 -22.44 -21.47
CA HIS A 670 21.51 -22.28 -22.79
C HIS A 670 21.94 -21.02 -23.54
N LEU A 671 22.63 -20.08 -22.88
CA LEU A 671 23.07 -18.81 -23.51
C LEU A 671 23.95 -19.02 -24.76
N PRO A 672 24.89 -20.00 -24.80
CA PRO A 672 25.69 -20.23 -26.01
C PRO A 672 24.83 -20.61 -27.23
N ASP A 673 23.82 -21.45 -27.04
CA ASP A 673 22.89 -21.85 -28.11
C ASP A 673 21.98 -20.70 -28.53
N ILE A 674 21.42 -19.96 -27.56
CA ILE A 674 20.64 -18.75 -27.84
C ILE A 674 21.47 -17.77 -28.66
N LYS A 675 22.73 -17.54 -28.29
CA LYS A 675 23.64 -16.65 -29.03
C LYS A 675 23.91 -17.14 -30.45
N ARG A 676 24.08 -18.45 -30.64
CA ARG A 676 24.26 -19.06 -31.97
C ARG A 676 23.04 -18.78 -32.86
N PHE A 677 21.84 -19.15 -32.41
CA PHE A 677 20.61 -18.94 -33.17
C PHE A 677 20.26 -17.47 -33.33
N ALA A 678 20.61 -16.61 -32.37
CA ALA A 678 20.41 -15.18 -32.47
C ALA A 678 21.20 -14.56 -33.63
N LYS A 679 22.39 -15.10 -33.94
CA LYS A 679 23.22 -14.66 -35.08
C LYS A 679 22.73 -15.19 -36.44
N GLU A 680 21.99 -16.30 -36.46
CA GLU A 680 21.34 -16.85 -37.65
C GLU A 680 20.06 -16.05 -37.93
N ASP A 681 19.91 -15.37 -39.07
CA ASP A 681 18.66 -14.68 -39.44
C ASP A 681 17.82 -15.56 -40.38
N SER A 682 17.07 -16.50 -39.81
CA SER A 682 16.22 -17.43 -40.55
C SER A 682 14.93 -17.77 -39.81
N PRO A 683 13.84 -18.14 -40.52
CA PRO A 683 12.60 -18.60 -39.87
C PRO A 683 12.80 -19.78 -38.91
N ALA A 684 13.73 -20.70 -39.23
CA ALA A 684 14.05 -21.83 -38.35
C ALA A 684 14.68 -21.38 -37.03
N SER A 685 15.59 -20.40 -37.09
CA SER A 685 16.18 -19.82 -35.88
C SER A 685 15.16 -19.01 -35.05
N ASP A 686 14.20 -18.34 -35.69
CA ASP A 686 13.11 -17.64 -35.00
C ASP A 686 12.23 -18.63 -34.21
N GLU A 687 11.87 -19.76 -34.81
CA GLU A 687 11.08 -20.81 -34.14
C GLU A 687 11.82 -21.39 -32.91
N VAL A 688 13.14 -21.60 -33.01
CA VAL A 688 13.94 -22.08 -31.88
C VAL A 688 14.01 -21.04 -30.76
N LEU A 689 14.23 -19.77 -31.09
CA LEU A 689 14.25 -18.69 -30.10
C LEU A 689 12.88 -18.48 -29.47
N LEU A 690 11.79 -18.62 -30.23
CA LEU A 690 10.43 -18.61 -29.70
C LEU A 690 10.25 -19.72 -28.66
N ARG A 691 10.70 -20.94 -28.95
CA ARG A 691 10.64 -22.05 -27.98
C ARG A 691 11.44 -21.77 -26.70
N TYR A 692 12.61 -21.13 -26.82
CA TYR A 692 13.33 -20.63 -25.64
C TYR A 692 12.53 -19.57 -24.86
N CYS A 693 11.88 -18.62 -25.53
CA CYS A 693 10.99 -17.67 -24.86
C CYS A 693 9.88 -18.41 -24.09
N MET A 694 9.17 -19.33 -24.74
CA MET A 694 8.05 -20.05 -24.13
C MET A 694 8.47 -20.87 -22.89
N GLU A 695 9.60 -21.57 -22.94
CA GLU A 695 10.12 -22.30 -21.78
C GLU A 695 10.56 -21.39 -20.64
N ALA A 696 11.18 -20.23 -20.92
CA ALA A 696 11.55 -19.29 -19.87
C ALA A 696 10.32 -18.67 -19.20
N ILE A 697 9.27 -18.37 -19.97
CA ILE A 697 7.99 -17.89 -19.44
C ILE A 697 7.34 -18.97 -18.56
N ARG A 698 7.37 -20.23 -19.00
CA ARG A 698 6.85 -21.37 -18.23
C ARG A 698 7.57 -21.51 -16.88
N LEU A 699 8.89 -21.34 -16.87
CA LEU A 699 9.74 -21.59 -15.70
C LEU A 699 9.90 -20.40 -14.75
N ASN A 700 9.79 -19.17 -15.24
CA ASN A 700 10.05 -17.95 -14.45
C ASN A 700 8.86 -16.96 -14.41
N GLY A 701 7.79 -17.23 -15.16
CA GLY A 701 6.57 -16.43 -15.16
C GLY A 701 5.69 -16.66 -13.94
N ILE A 702 5.05 -15.59 -13.44
CA ILE A 702 4.18 -15.60 -12.25
C ILE A 702 2.74 -15.22 -12.59
N PHE A 703 2.18 -15.88 -13.61
CA PHE A 703 0.86 -15.56 -14.13
C PHE A 703 -0.26 -16.31 -13.40
N GLY A 704 -1.44 -15.74 -13.46
CA GLY A 704 -2.67 -16.36 -13.00
C GLY A 704 -3.86 -15.48 -13.39
N SER A 705 -5.07 -15.93 -13.07
CA SER A 705 -6.27 -15.18 -13.42
C SER A 705 -7.36 -15.32 -12.37
N TYR A 706 -8.05 -14.22 -12.14
CA TYR A 706 -9.18 -14.14 -11.22
C TYR A 706 -10.51 -14.38 -11.95
N ARG A 707 -11.41 -15.14 -11.34
CA ARG A 707 -12.77 -15.42 -11.82
C ARG A 707 -13.78 -15.33 -10.68
N LYS A 708 -15.01 -14.96 -11.01
CA LYS A 708 -16.17 -15.02 -10.12
C LYS A 708 -16.96 -16.28 -10.48
N SER A 709 -17.12 -17.19 -9.53
CA SER A 709 -17.96 -18.37 -9.76
C SER A 709 -19.44 -17.99 -9.78
N GLN A 710 -20.19 -18.59 -10.70
CA GLN A 710 -21.66 -18.55 -10.79
C GLN A 710 -22.27 -19.93 -10.50
N THR A 711 -21.44 -20.91 -10.13
CA THR A 711 -21.86 -22.30 -9.92
C THR A 711 -21.24 -22.89 -8.65
N ASN A 712 -21.80 -24.00 -8.21
CA ASN A 712 -21.20 -24.84 -7.18
C ASN A 712 -20.41 -25.96 -7.88
N LEU A 713 -19.13 -26.07 -7.58
CA LEU A 713 -18.24 -27.05 -8.19
C LEU A 713 -17.31 -27.64 -7.13
N THR A 714 -17.13 -28.95 -7.15
CA THR A 714 -16.10 -29.62 -6.34
C THR A 714 -15.08 -30.25 -7.27
N LEU A 715 -13.82 -29.91 -7.06
CA LEU A 715 -12.69 -30.38 -7.86
C LEU A 715 -11.71 -31.14 -6.98
N ASP A 716 -11.02 -32.13 -7.56
CA ASP A 716 -9.80 -32.66 -6.96
C ASP A 716 -8.62 -31.87 -7.52
N ASP A 717 -7.90 -31.15 -6.66
CA ASP A 717 -6.84 -30.22 -7.06
C ASP A 717 -5.54 -30.53 -6.32
N LYS A 718 -4.46 -29.83 -6.70
CA LYS A 718 -3.16 -29.96 -6.01
C LYS A 718 -3.30 -29.51 -4.55
N GLY A 719 -3.31 -30.48 -3.64
CA GLY A 719 -3.48 -30.24 -2.19
C GLY A 719 -4.80 -30.77 -1.61
N GLY A 720 -5.66 -31.36 -2.45
CA GLY A 720 -6.88 -32.07 -2.04
C GLY A 720 -8.14 -31.50 -2.67
N LYS A 721 -9.30 -31.92 -2.14
CA LYS A 721 -10.60 -31.47 -2.66
C LYS A 721 -10.84 -29.98 -2.40
N VAL A 722 -11.19 -29.27 -3.46
CA VAL A 722 -11.56 -27.85 -3.43
C VAL A 722 -13.06 -27.71 -3.66
N HIS A 723 -13.74 -26.95 -2.81
CA HIS A 723 -15.17 -26.67 -2.91
C HIS A 723 -15.39 -25.21 -3.27
N ILE A 724 -15.92 -24.97 -4.48
CA ILE A 724 -16.25 -23.65 -5.01
C ILE A 724 -17.77 -23.48 -4.97
N LYS A 725 -18.24 -22.33 -4.48
CA LYS A 725 -19.65 -21.95 -4.45
C LYS A 725 -19.92 -20.77 -5.39
N ALA A 726 -21.18 -20.60 -5.79
CA ALA A 726 -21.59 -19.41 -6.51
C ALA A 726 -21.30 -18.16 -5.66
N GLY A 727 -20.71 -17.14 -6.29
CA GLY A 727 -20.24 -15.91 -5.65
C GLY A 727 -18.78 -15.93 -5.18
N ASP A 728 -18.14 -17.09 -5.10
CA ASP A 728 -16.74 -17.19 -4.69
C ASP A 728 -15.80 -16.54 -5.72
N ASN A 729 -14.75 -15.89 -5.21
CA ASN A 729 -13.65 -15.43 -6.02
C ASN A 729 -12.64 -16.58 -6.18
N VAL A 730 -12.41 -17.03 -7.40
CA VAL A 730 -11.49 -18.13 -7.74
C VAL A 730 -10.27 -17.55 -8.44
N PHE A 731 -9.07 -17.97 -8.02
CA PHE A 731 -7.82 -17.62 -8.65
C PHE A 731 -7.18 -18.87 -9.24
N VAL A 732 -7.00 -18.90 -10.55
CA VAL A 732 -6.30 -19.98 -11.24
C VAL A 732 -4.81 -19.62 -11.37
N SER A 733 -3.95 -20.38 -10.73
CA SER A 733 -2.49 -20.18 -10.75
C SER A 733 -1.90 -20.88 -11.97
N PHE A 734 -1.09 -20.17 -12.76
CA PHE A 734 -0.38 -20.80 -13.88
C PHE A 734 0.98 -21.35 -13.45
N ILE A 735 1.49 -20.97 -12.28
CA ILE A 735 2.83 -21.35 -11.82
C ILE A 735 2.96 -22.86 -11.64
N ASP A 736 2.01 -23.46 -10.91
CA ASP A 736 2.01 -24.90 -10.66
C ASP A 736 1.53 -25.69 -11.88
N ALA A 737 0.48 -25.21 -12.56
CA ALA A 737 -0.01 -25.81 -13.81
C ALA A 737 1.09 -25.90 -14.88
N ASN A 738 1.92 -24.87 -15.02
CA ASN A 738 3.07 -24.87 -15.95
C ASN A 738 4.22 -25.78 -15.52
N ARG A 739 4.14 -26.42 -14.35
CA ARG A 739 5.10 -27.39 -13.83
C ARG A 739 4.46 -28.75 -13.51
N ASP A 740 3.25 -28.98 -14.00
CA ASP A 740 2.56 -30.25 -13.87
C ASP A 740 3.35 -31.35 -14.61
N PRO A 741 3.87 -32.38 -13.91
CA PRO A 741 4.69 -33.42 -14.54
C PRO A 741 3.92 -34.28 -15.56
N ASP A 742 2.59 -34.35 -15.47
CA ASP A 742 1.77 -35.14 -16.39
C ASP A 742 1.62 -34.46 -17.75
N VAL A 743 1.73 -33.13 -17.78
CA VAL A 743 1.70 -32.30 -19.00
C VAL A 743 3.12 -31.93 -19.45
N PHE A 744 4.00 -31.67 -18.50
CA PHE A 744 5.38 -31.24 -18.69
C PHE A 744 6.35 -32.27 -18.08
N PRO A 745 6.65 -33.38 -18.78
CA PRO A 745 7.71 -34.29 -18.34
C PRO A 745 9.01 -33.53 -18.09
N LYS A 746 9.68 -33.86 -16.98
CA LYS A 746 10.84 -33.10 -16.44
C LYS A 746 10.52 -31.60 -16.33
N PRO A 747 9.58 -31.21 -15.46
CA PRO A 747 8.99 -29.87 -15.46
C PRO A 747 9.99 -28.75 -15.13
N GLU A 748 11.14 -29.05 -14.53
CA GLU A 748 12.19 -28.08 -14.22
C GLU A 748 13.21 -27.87 -15.36
N GLU A 749 13.14 -28.66 -16.43
CA GLU A 749 14.08 -28.58 -17.56
C GLU A 749 13.48 -27.82 -18.75
N VAL A 750 14.34 -27.10 -19.47
CA VAL A 750 14.03 -26.50 -20.77
C VAL A 750 13.97 -27.61 -21.81
N ASP A 751 12.78 -27.83 -22.38
CA ASP A 751 12.58 -28.72 -23.53
C ASP A 751 11.90 -27.97 -24.67
N LEU A 752 12.64 -27.81 -25.77
CA LEU A 752 12.18 -27.07 -26.93
C LEU A 752 11.16 -27.86 -27.76
N ASN A 753 11.00 -29.17 -27.57
CA ASN A 753 10.10 -30.00 -28.37
C ASN A 753 8.66 -30.03 -27.84
N ARG A 754 8.37 -29.33 -26.74
CA ARG A 754 7.04 -29.30 -26.15
C ARG A 754 5.99 -28.76 -27.13
N PRO A 755 4.76 -29.32 -27.13
CA PRO A 755 3.67 -28.80 -27.96
C PRO A 755 3.31 -27.36 -27.58
N MET A 756 3.07 -26.49 -28.56
CA MET A 756 2.87 -25.06 -28.32
C MET A 756 1.54 -24.79 -27.57
N GLU A 757 0.56 -25.65 -27.76
CA GLU A 757 -0.76 -25.64 -27.12
C GLU A 757 -0.74 -26.03 -25.63
N SER A 758 0.39 -26.56 -25.15
CA SER A 758 0.57 -26.88 -23.73
C SER A 758 0.76 -25.62 -22.88
N TYR A 759 1.33 -24.54 -23.44
CA TYR A 759 1.58 -23.29 -22.73
C TYR A 759 0.29 -22.48 -22.53
N ILE A 760 -0.05 -22.16 -21.28
CA ILE A 760 -1.30 -21.48 -20.92
C ILE A 760 -1.13 -20.04 -20.43
N HIS A 761 0.09 -19.48 -20.47
CA HIS A 761 0.37 -18.15 -19.90
C HIS A 761 -0.34 -17.00 -20.62
N TYR A 762 -0.74 -17.18 -21.88
CA TYR A 762 -1.60 -16.24 -22.61
C TYR A 762 -3.10 -16.42 -22.29
N GLY A 763 -3.45 -17.29 -21.34
CA GLY A 763 -4.82 -17.71 -21.08
C GLY A 763 -5.33 -18.71 -22.13
N VAL A 764 -6.49 -19.31 -21.85
CA VAL A 764 -7.20 -20.23 -22.74
C VAL A 764 -8.68 -19.85 -22.71
N GLY A 765 -9.41 -20.09 -23.80
CA GLY A 765 -10.84 -19.82 -23.89
C GLY A 765 -11.18 -18.40 -24.38
N PRO A 766 -12.38 -17.88 -24.08
CA PRO A 766 -12.88 -16.61 -24.63
C PRO A 766 -11.99 -15.38 -24.35
N HIS A 767 -11.21 -15.44 -23.27
CA HIS A 767 -10.30 -14.37 -22.83
C HIS A 767 -8.83 -14.63 -23.17
N THR A 768 -8.54 -15.57 -24.09
CA THR A 768 -7.18 -15.79 -24.60
C THR A 768 -6.60 -14.46 -25.08
N CYS A 769 -5.34 -14.17 -24.76
CA CYS A 769 -4.71 -12.88 -25.06
C CYS A 769 -4.84 -12.51 -26.54
N LEU A 770 -5.51 -11.39 -26.83
CA LEU A 770 -5.72 -10.91 -28.19
C LEU A 770 -4.38 -10.62 -28.89
N GLY A 771 -3.37 -10.13 -28.15
CA GLY A 771 -2.04 -9.78 -28.66
C GLY A 771 -1.00 -10.91 -28.61
N SER A 772 -1.41 -12.17 -28.41
CA SER A 772 -0.48 -13.29 -28.20
C SER A 772 0.52 -13.47 -29.35
N GLU A 773 0.06 -13.45 -30.61
CA GLU A 773 0.94 -13.61 -31.77
C GLU A 773 1.94 -12.45 -31.90
N ALA A 774 1.48 -11.20 -31.70
CA ALA A 774 2.37 -10.03 -31.68
C ALA A 774 3.41 -10.13 -30.54
N SER A 775 2.99 -10.59 -29.36
CA SER A 775 3.87 -10.76 -28.20
C SER A 775 4.92 -11.83 -28.43
N LYS A 776 4.57 -12.97 -29.04
CA LYS A 776 5.53 -14.04 -29.40
C LYS A 776 6.62 -13.50 -30.34
N VAL A 777 6.22 -12.77 -31.39
CA VAL A 777 7.16 -12.15 -32.33
C VAL A 777 8.04 -11.12 -31.61
N ALA A 778 7.45 -10.24 -30.81
CA ALA A 778 8.16 -9.20 -30.07
C ALA A 778 9.23 -9.80 -29.14
N LEU A 779 8.85 -10.71 -28.26
CA LEU A 779 9.75 -11.31 -27.26
C LEU A 779 10.87 -12.12 -27.91
N THR A 780 10.56 -12.89 -28.96
CA THR A 780 11.55 -13.64 -29.76
C THR A 780 12.57 -12.70 -30.40
N THR A 781 12.09 -11.58 -30.95
CA THR A 781 12.92 -10.57 -31.60
C THR A 781 13.81 -9.84 -30.60
N MET A 782 13.27 -9.45 -29.44
CA MET A 782 14.05 -8.82 -28.38
C MET A 782 15.11 -9.78 -27.82
N LEU A 783 14.77 -11.05 -27.60
CA LEU A 783 15.71 -12.09 -27.20
C LEU A 783 16.81 -12.28 -28.24
N ARG A 784 16.47 -12.25 -29.54
CA ARG A 784 17.45 -12.29 -30.63
C ARG A 784 18.44 -11.12 -30.54
N VAL A 785 17.97 -9.89 -30.39
CA VAL A 785 18.87 -8.72 -30.32
C VAL A 785 19.79 -8.82 -29.09
N VAL A 786 19.24 -9.12 -27.92
CA VAL A 786 20.01 -9.22 -26.66
C VAL A 786 20.95 -10.43 -26.64
N GLY A 787 20.50 -11.56 -27.19
CA GLY A 787 21.29 -12.80 -27.28
C GLY A 787 22.52 -12.68 -28.17
N ARG A 788 22.58 -11.67 -29.06
CA ARG A 788 23.78 -11.39 -29.87
C ARG A 788 24.90 -10.71 -29.07
N LEU A 789 24.61 -10.10 -27.93
CA LEU A 789 25.59 -9.37 -27.12
C LEU A 789 26.70 -10.31 -26.64
N ASP A 790 27.95 -9.85 -26.72
CA ASP A 790 29.09 -10.65 -26.28
C ASP A 790 29.19 -10.64 -24.76
N ASN A 791 29.42 -11.82 -24.15
CA ASN A 791 29.59 -11.99 -22.71
C ASN A 791 28.48 -11.33 -21.84
N LEU A 792 27.23 -11.41 -22.28
CA LEU A 792 26.08 -10.90 -21.52
C LEU A 792 26.00 -11.55 -20.13
N ARG A 793 25.96 -10.72 -19.08
CA ARG A 793 25.95 -11.16 -17.68
C ARG A 793 25.32 -10.12 -16.77
N ARG A 794 24.99 -10.51 -15.54
CA ARG A 794 24.53 -9.57 -14.49
C ARG A 794 25.65 -8.59 -14.14
N ALA A 795 25.31 -7.33 -13.88
CA ALA A 795 26.26 -6.41 -13.26
C ALA A 795 26.67 -6.92 -11.87
N PRO A 796 27.86 -6.58 -11.35
CA PRO A 796 28.27 -7.02 -10.02
C PRO A 796 27.47 -6.33 -8.91
N GLY A 797 27.25 -7.07 -7.81
CA GLY A 797 26.57 -6.58 -6.61
C GLY A 797 25.06 -6.34 -6.81
N ALA A 798 24.48 -5.54 -5.91
CA ALA A 798 23.02 -5.35 -5.83
C ALA A 798 22.37 -4.83 -7.12
N GLN A 799 23.10 -4.11 -7.98
CA GLN A 799 22.56 -3.57 -9.23
C GLN A 799 22.27 -4.66 -10.28
N GLY A 800 22.94 -5.81 -10.21
CA GLY A 800 22.68 -6.96 -11.09
C GLY A 800 21.68 -7.96 -10.51
N GLU A 801 21.07 -7.66 -9.37
CA GLU A 801 20.11 -8.51 -8.70
C GLU A 801 18.69 -7.95 -8.84
N LEU A 802 17.79 -8.74 -9.39
CA LEU A 802 16.35 -8.48 -9.26
C LEU A 802 15.95 -8.86 -7.84
N LYS A 803 15.73 -7.88 -6.98
CA LYS A 803 15.31 -8.13 -5.59
C LYS A 803 13.86 -8.61 -5.55
N LYS A 804 13.70 -9.92 -5.73
CA LYS A 804 12.42 -10.65 -5.65
C LYS A 804 12.11 -11.01 -4.21
N ILE A 805 10.89 -10.73 -3.79
CA ILE A 805 10.33 -11.02 -2.47
C ILE A 805 9.35 -12.19 -2.61
N PRO A 806 9.68 -13.38 -2.07
CA PRO A 806 8.83 -14.55 -2.18
C PRO A 806 7.43 -14.35 -1.60
N ARG A 807 6.45 -14.97 -2.24
CA ARG A 807 5.06 -15.09 -1.80
C ARG A 807 4.66 -16.58 -1.85
N GLU A 808 3.51 -16.90 -1.26
CA GLU A 808 3.00 -18.27 -1.24
C GLU A 808 2.84 -18.85 -2.66
N HIS A 809 2.92 -20.18 -2.79
CA HIS A 809 2.73 -20.91 -4.05
C HIS A 809 3.65 -20.47 -5.21
N GLY A 810 4.88 -20.06 -4.89
CA GLY A 810 5.91 -19.74 -5.89
C GLY A 810 5.76 -18.37 -6.56
N PHE A 811 4.78 -17.56 -6.14
CA PHE A 811 4.68 -16.16 -6.56
C PHE A 811 5.80 -15.33 -5.92
N TYR A 812 6.06 -14.15 -6.50
CA TYR A 812 6.93 -13.16 -5.91
C TYR A 812 6.50 -11.74 -6.31
N THR A 813 6.94 -10.75 -5.56
CA THR A 813 6.88 -9.32 -5.96
C THR A 813 8.29 -8.78 -6.05
N TYR A 814 8.51 -7.64 -6.69
CA TYR A 814 9.79 -6.97 -6.74
C TYR A 814 9.86 -5.89 -5.67
N MET A 815 11.06 -5.58 -5.18
CA MET A 815 11.31 -4.31 -4.52
C MET A 815 11.52 -3.22 -5.58
N ARG A 816 11.06 -2.01 -5.32
CA ARG A 816 11.55 -0.82 -6.05
C ARG A 816 13.07 -0.67 -5.87
N GLU A 817 13.72 0.06 -6.78
CA GLU A 817 15.18 0.28 -6.77
C GLU A 817 15.67 0.88 -5.44
N ASP A 818 14.88 1.79 -4.86
CA ASP A 818 15.13 2.41 -3.55
C ASP A 818 14.76 1.51 -2.36
N GLN A 819 14.21 0.31 -2.60
CA GLN A 819 13.72 -0.62 -1.59
C GLN A 819 12.65 -0.04 -0.64
N SER A 820 11.94 1.02 -1.05
CA SER A 820 10.91 1.66 -0.21
C SER A 820 9.59 0.90 -0.17
N SER A 821 9.30 0.10 -1.19
CA SER A 821 8.00 -0.55 -1.37
C SER A 821 8.10 -1.77 -2.28
N PHE A 822 7.11 -2.66 -2.13
CA PHE A 822 6.87 -3.74 -3.09
C PHE A 822 6.24 -3.19 -4.37
N TYR A 823 6.53 -3.85 -5.49
CA TYR A 823 5.98 -3.51 -6.79
C TYR A 823 5.78 -4.77 -7.64
N PRO A 824 4.70 -4.88 -8.43
CA PRO A 824 4.43 -6.08 -9.22
C PRO A 824 5.42 -6.28 -10.39
N PHE A 825 6.08 -5.21 -10.85
CA PHE A 825 7.00 -5.26 -11.99
C PHE A 825 8.44 -4.94 -11.58
N SER A 826 9.40 -5.47 -12.35
CA SER A 826 10.78 -4.99 -12.29
C SER A 826 10.86 -3.57 -12.84
N MET A 827 11.48 -2.68 -12.07
CA MET A 827 11.66 -1.27 -12.47
C MET A 827 13.09 -0.91 -12.83
N SER A 828 14.07 -1.75 -12.47
CA SER A 828 15.49 -1.55 -12.76
C SER A 828 16.24 -2.87 -12.64
N TRP A 829 17.14 -3.15 -13.59
CA TRP A 829 18.05 -4.29 -13.53
C TRP A 829 19.26 -4.08 -14.45
N LYS A 830 20.46 -3.98 -13.87
CA LYS A 830 21.67 -3.66 -14.64
C LYS A 830 22.40 -4.91 -15.11
N LEU A 831 22.71 -4.95 -16.41
CA LEU A 831 23.48 -6.01 -17.04
C LEU A 831 24.77 -5.46 -17.64
N HIS A 832 25.79 -6.31 -17.74
CA HIS A 832 27.03 -6.07 -18.45
C HIS A 832 27.12 -6.89 -19.71
N TYR A 833 27.78 -6.34 -20.73
CA TYR A 833 28.19 -7.05 -21.93
C TYR A 833 29.47 -6.43 -22.50
N ASP A 834 30.15 -7.17 -23.35
CA ASP A 834 31.41 -6.78 -23.97
C ASP A 834 31.19 -6.48 -25.48
N GLY A 835 32.18 -5.87 -26.12
CA GLY A 835 32.15 -5.60 -27.57
C GLY A 835 31.24 -4.44 -27.99
N GLU A 836 30.88 -4.41 -29.26
CA GLU A 836 29.94 -3.45 -29.84
C GLU A 836 28.54 -4.04 -29.92
N ILE A 837 27.52 -3.17 -30.03
CA ILE A 837 26.14 -3.62 -30.25
C ILE A 837 26.04 -4.09 -31.71
N PRO A 838 25.74 -5.37 -31.97
CA PRO A 838 25.74 -5.90 -33.33
C PRO A 838 24.70 -5.21 -34.24
N GLY A 839 25.10 -4.84 -35.46
CA GLY A 839 24.19 -4.28 -36.48
C GLY A 839 24.28 -2.78 -36.73
N LYS A 840 25.25 -2.05 -36.14
CA LYS A 840 25.52 -0.64 -36.47
C LYS A 840 27.03 -0.38 -36.52
N GLU A 841 27.58 -0.06 -37.70
CA GLU A 841 28.84 0.69 -37.78
C GLU A 841 28.57 2.09 -37.20
N GLN A 842 29.23 2.48 -36.09
CA GLN A 842 28.96 3.76 -35.41
C GLN A 842 29.51 4.96 -36.18
N PRO A 843 28.87 6.14 -36.12
CA PRO A 843 29.58 7.39 -35.92
C PRO A 843 29.83 7.62 -34.43
N VAL A 844 31.09 7.91 -34.10
CA VAL A 844 31.62 8.11 -32.75
C VAL A 844 31.17 9.45 -32.13
N ARG A 845 30.83 9.38 -30.83
CA ARG A 845 30.83 10.38 -29.72
C ARG A 845 30.13 11.74 -29.91
N GLY A 846 29.10 11.94 -29.09
CA GLY A 846 29.02 13.11 -28.21
C GLY A 846 29.14 12.61 -26.76
N ASP A 847 29.82 13.34 -25.89
CA ASP A 847 29.99 12.99 -24.48
C ASP A 847 28.63 12.85 -23.78
N PHE A 848 28.20 11.60 -23.54
CA PHE A 848 27.01 11.32 -22.76
C PHE A 848 27.40 11.22 -21.29
N VAL A 849 27.09 12.27 -20.53
CA VAL A 849 26.98 12.18 -19.07
C VAL A 849 25.67 11.45 -18.76
N CYS A 850 25.78 10.33 -18.04
CA CYS A 850 24.62 9.60 -17.54
C CYS A 850 23.89 10.46 -16.50
N ASN A 851 22.82 11.14 -16.89
CA ASN A 851 21.88 11.72 -15.93
C ASN A 851 21.02 10.60 -15.38
N VAL A 852 21.47 9.99 -14.29
CA VAL A 852 20.62 9.18 -13.42
C VAL A 852 19.53 10.11 -12.86
N PRO A 853 18.24 9.90 -13.15
CA PRO A 853 17.19 10.66 -12.50
C PRO A 853 17.09 10.15 -11.06
N GLY A 854 17.51 10.96 -10.10
CA GLY A 854 17.48 10.58 -8.70
C GLY A 854 18.43 11.41 -7.85
N HIS A 855 18.07 12.68 -7.66
CA HIS A 855 18.32 13.53 -6.48
C HIS A 855 17.97 14.96 -6.89
N TRP A 856 16.72 15.34 -6.67
CA TRP A 856 16.39 16.75 -6.53
C TRP A 856 16.99 17.19 -5.20
N GLN A 857 18.08 17.96 -5.24
CA GLN A 857 18.45 18.85 -4.15
C GLN A 857 18.02 20.25 -4.54
N ASN A 858 17.17 20.80 -3.67
CA ASN A 858 16.61 22.15 -3.55
C ASN A 858 15.71 22.66 -4.66
#